data_AF-M0QRP4-F1
#
_entry.id   AF-M0QRP4-F1
#
_cell.length_a   1.000
_cell.length_b   1.000
_cell.length_c   1.000
_cell.angle_alpha   90.00
_cell.angle_beta   90.00
_cell.angle_gamma   90.00
#
_symmetry.space_group_name_H-M   'P 1'
#
loop_
_entity.id
_entity.type
_entity.pdbx_description
1 polymer ?
#
loop_
_entity_poly.entity_id
_entity_poly.type
_entity_poly.pdbx_seq_one_letter_code
_entity_poly.pdbx_strand_id
1 'polypeptide(L)'
;MAENPNRDRWFDGGSDAPTPGLGNDGVIATPGTIPGFAFPPPQNIDDRSIQDQADAIGGQVVTQPDVEPLRNEDDGSIVSWVRDVLGRDTAVAARVTALEGRIAIGAEFFDNFNRGDNSSSLGNGWVQGGTGQALGIDDQAAQLDRGSLLPSEGRRWAKSPTDSSADDVTVSAVIHPRGTPKAPCTSLFLRCNPDFTQGVYVNLFGGKCYMGRFTRSGNSWTFTDFPGDGGRNLSKSYSNSATVEFKAEGNRYQLVIDSKVLIDYTDTANTVPTGAGFRSNGFACQTWTALAAVPQFSGGLASYAVRSQVSLTSVSQQASVAATAAATEAVAPVAAAAQEASQTAAAIGTQVEYVQQAIAVQSGMGVWETGPDRTGTVSFPFVMLAPYLHSHTGTIADANLGSHNHGNTGLTDGHRHSTSNEALGSHSHGLTIDQGTVPTVACTASYAPWALVIFKTQAERKVFTYLAWKTGTVSTFYLDLYRQNADGSSTFTGYTSPNLAGDLSAVLTWQQHLMTDVINADVGDVYEVQFRMTGSGTVFLAGINWPYPNPIPGLRPYTGGAGRNPSTATPASIATATRDSMYTGPTPFLSLGIDIGQVNLPRTFYDNFNTNSWNNWVRSTSAGQLSISNGRVTYGGSSDGYQAGCYAYQTSTDQQSVQIDIVETKQLGGGLFLCGSSTPAWNNGASLSVYDEAAKLYANGTEVASYTGSVGAGTYILRYNPTTNTFEVLRLNSDGTTWAVLISWVDAGNVIQHGRGRRFGGIWIRRQLFTNSSALDNFYLSDWA
;
A
#
# COMPACT_ATOMS: atom_id res chain seq x y z
N MET A 1 0.07 69.41 -61.10
CA MET A 1 -0.87 68.50 -61.77
C MET A 1 -0.45 67.08 -61.45
N ALA A 2 -1.38 66.32 -60.89
CA ALA A 2 -1.34 64.89 -60.55
C ALA A 2 -0.15 64.37 -59.72
N GLU A 3 -0.41 64.08 -58.44
CA GLU A 3 0.01 62.82 -57.82
C GLU A 3 -0.95 62.47 -56.68
N ASN A 4 -1.35 61.20 -56.63
CA ASN A 4 -2.32 60.61 -55.72
C ASN A 4 -1.61 59.48 -54.97
N PRO A 5 -1.69 59.43 -53.63
CA PRO A 5 -1.66 58.14 -52.94
C PRO A 5 -2.83 58.03 -51.95
N ASN A 6 -3.82 57.23 -52.31
CA ASN A 6 -4.86 56.74 -51.39
C ASN A 6 -4.26 55.71 -50.42
N ARG A 7 -3.91 56.20 -49.23
CA ARG A 7 -4.00 55.45 -47.97
C ARG A 7 -5.41 55.63 -47.39
N ASP A 8 -5.85 54.63 -46.64
CA ASP A 8 -6.97 54.65 -45.69
C ASP A 8 -8.41 54.56 -46.24
N ARG A 9 -8.96 53.35 -46.13
CA ARG A 9 -10.39 53.06 -45.90
C ARG A 9 -10.51 52.02 -44.79
N TRP A 10 -11.40 52.10 -43.79
CA TRP A 10 -12.32 53.11 -43.23
C TRP A 10 -13.03 52.42 -42.03
N PHE A 11 -13.31 53.18 -40.94
CA PHE A 11 -14.57 53.29 -40.12
C PHE A 11 -15.49 52.06 -39.85
N ASP A 12 -16.23 51.87 -38.73
CA ASP A 12 -16.55 52.60 -37.48
C ASP A 12 -17.42 51.69 -36.56
N GLY A 13 -17.52 52.01 -35.27
CA GLY A 13 -18.79 52.06 -34.51
C GLY A 13 -19.29 50.84 -33.70
N GLY A 14 -19.43 51.01 -32.38
CA GLY A 14 -20.47 50.32 -31.58
C GLY A 14 -20.14 50.00 -30.12
N SER A 15 -20.69 50.80 -29.21
CA SER A 15 -20.64 50.76 -27.73
C SER A 15 -21.35 49.56 -27.07
N ASP A 16 -20.81 49.04 -25.96
CA ASP A 16 -21.44 49.06 -24.62
C ASP A 16 -20.74 48.17 -23.56
N ALA A 17 -20.74 48.70 -22.32
CA ALA A 17 -20.56 48.06 -21.01
C ALA A 17 -19.13 48.03 -20.35
N PRO A 18 -19.06 48.17 -19.00
CA PRO A 18 -18.17 49.14 -18.35
C PRO A 18 -17.03 48.55 -17.51
N THR A 19 -15.98 49.34 -17.34
CA THR A 19 -14.88 49.15 -16.37
C THR A 19 -15.10 49.96 -15.09
N PRO A 20 -14.86 49.39 -13.89
CA PRO A 20 -14.47 50.14 -12.70
C PRO A 20 -12.94 49.95 -12.51
N GLY A 21 -12.09 50.97 -12.39
CA GLY A 21 -12.25 52.20 -11.60
C GLY A 21 -11.34 52.08 -10.37
N LEU A 22 -10.02 52.24 -10.57
CA LEU A 22 -9.00 52.24 -9.52
C LEU A 22 -9.11 53.52 -8.68
N GLY A 23 -9.40 53.38 -7.39
CA GLY A 23 -9.30 54.43 -6.39
C GLY A 23 -8.16 54.10 -5.41
N ASN A 24 -7.22 55.02 -5.32
CA ASN A 24 -6.04 54.98 -4.46
C ASN A 24 -6.34 55.85 -3.23
N ASP A 25 -6.28 55.29 -2.02
CA ASP A 25 -6.01 56.04 -0.78
C ASP A 25 -5.47 55.06 0.26
N GLY A 26 -4.26 55.37 0.75
CA GLY A 26 -3.40 54.44 1.47
C GLY A 26 -3.64 54.36 2.98
N VAL A 27 -2.92 53.44 3.62
CA VAL A 27 -2.21 53.60 4.90
C VAL A 27 -1.28 52.38 5.05
N ILE A 28 -0.01 52.66 5.37
CA ILE A 28 1.05 51.69 5.65
C ILE A 28 0.77 50.99 6.99
N ALA A 29 0.81 49.66 7.00
CA ALA A 29 0.99 48.86 8.22
C ALA A 29 1.99 47.72 7.96
N THR A 30 2.86 47.53 8.94
CA THR A 30 3.99 46.59 9.10
C THR A 30 3.71 45.11 8.75
N PRO A 31 4.75 44.32 8.40
CA PRO A 31 4.59 42.97 7.87
C PRO A 31 4.16 41.98 8.97
N GLY A 32 2.90 41.59 8.92
CA GLY A 32 2.34 40.46 9.64
C GLY A 32 2.52 39.17 8.84
N THR A 33 3.05 38.17 9.52
CA THR A 33 3.32 36.79 9.11
C THR A 33 2.15 36.14 8.37
N ILE A 34 2.41 35.63 7.16
CA ILE A 34 1.48 34.76 6.42
C ILE A 34 1.40 33.41 7.15
N PRO A 35 0.21 32.80 7.37
CA PRO A 35 0.10 31.55 8.11
C PRO A 35 0.68 30.40 7.27
N GLY A 36 1.79 29.84 7.75
CA GLY A 36 2.38 28.62 7.22
C GLY A 36 1.58 27.39 7.64
N PHE A 37 1.35 26.49 6.68
CA PHE A 37 1.03 25.09 6.94
C PHE A 37 2.22 24.46 7.68
N ALA A 38 2.09 24.28 8.99
CA ALA A 38 3.01 23.49 9.80
C ALA A 38 2.36 22.12 10.04
N PHE A 39 2.99 21.05 9.56
CA PHE A 39 2.72 19.71 10.05
C PHE A 39 3.12 19.65 11.53
N PRO A 40 2.30 19.08 12.43
CA PRO A 40 2.72 18.86 13.79
C PRO A 40 3.88 17.84 13.81
N PRO A 41 4.86 18.01 14.70
CA PRO A 41 5.92 17.02 14.87
C PRO A 41 5.30 15.69 15.35
N PRO A 42 5.96 14.54 15.07
CA PRO A 42 5.50 13.26 15.57
C PRO A 42 5.51 13.34 17.09
N GLN A 43 4.34 13.18 17.72
CA GLN A 43 4.29 13.05 19.16
C GLN A 43 5.03 11.77 19.52
N ASN A 44 6.14 11.95 20.24
CA ASN A 44 6.76 10.87 21.00
C ASN A 44 5.65 10.22 21.82
N ILE A 45 5.49 8.91 21.65
CA ILE A 45 4.60 8.10 22.47
C ILE A 45 5.21 8.14 23.87
N ASP A 46 4.75 9.09 24.69
CA ASP A 46 5.03 9.10 26.12
C ASP A 46 4.45 7.80 26.70
N ASP A 47 5.29 7.01 27.37
CA ASP A 47 4.96 5.75 28.06
C ASP A 47 3.74 5.87 29.03
N ARG A 48 3.30 7.10 29.32
CA ARG A 48 2.09 7.40 30.10
C ARG A 48 0.78 7.08 29.37
N SER A 49 0.71 7.14 28.04
CA SER A 49 -0.57 6.88 27.34
C SER A 49 -1.00 5.41 27.33
N ILE A 50 -0.03 4.48 27.44
CA ILE A 50 -0.31 3.04 27.58
C ILE A 50 -0.70 2.72 29.04
N GLN A 51 -0.14 3.44 30.02
CA GLN A 51 -0.51 3.32 31.44
C GLN A 51 -1.91 3.90 31.71
N ASP A 52 -2.25 5.04 31.12
CA ASP A 52 -3.55 5.70 31.29
C ASP A 52 -4.69 4.91 30.59
N GLN A 53 -4.39 4.19 29.50
CA GLN A 53 -5.33 3.25 28.87
C GLN A 53 -5.44 1.91 29.63
N ALA A 54 -4.41 1.50 30.37
CA ALA A 54 -4.48 0.34 31.27
C ALA A 54 -5.31 0.64 32.54
N ASP A 55 -5.26 1.87 33.06
CA ASP A 55 -6.05 2.31 34.23
C ASP A 55 -7.54 2.54 33.87
N ALA A 56 -7.86 2.89 32.62
CA ALA A 56 -9.24 3.00 32.14
C ALA A 56 -9.95 1.64 31.96
N ILE A 57 -9.19 0.55 31.77
CA ILE A 57 -9.72 -0.82 31.66
C ILE A 57 -9.70 -1.54 33.02
N GLY A 58 -9.00 -1.00 34.03
CA GLY A 58 -8.91 -1.53 35.40
C GLY A 58 -9.73 -0.81 36.48
N GLY A 59 -10.55 0.19 36.14
CA GLY A 59 -11.04 1.18 37.11
C GLY A 59 -12.56 1.25 37.34
N GLN A 60 -13.21 0.21 37.88
CA GLN A 60 -14.45 0.41 38.64
C GLN A 60 -14.59 -0.58 39.82
N VAL A 61 -13.58 -0.57 40.70
CA VAL A 61 -13.80 -0.93 42.11
C VAL A 61 -14.60 0.21 42.73
N VAL A 62 -15.93 0.06 42.78
CA VAL A 62 -16.79 0.97 43.54
C VAL A 62 -16.53 0.74 45.03
N THR A 63 -15.79 1.67 45.60
CA THR A 63 -15.75 1.93 47.03
C THR A 63 -17.14 2.39 47.51
N GLN A 64 -17.53 1.84 48.66
CA GLN A 64 -18.74 2.10 49.44
C GLN A 64 -18.94 3.60 49.76
N PRO A 65 -20.18 4.13 49.79
CA PRO A 65 -20.52 5.25 50.66
C PRO A 65 -21.23 4.76 51.93
N ASP A 66 -20.87 5.39 53.05
CA ASP A 66 -21.25 5.06 54.43
C ASP A 66 -22.76 5.02 54.70
N VAL A 67 -23.19 4.07 55.52
CA VAL A 67 -24.55 4.02 56.11
C VAL A 67 -24.51 4.76 57.44
N GLU A 68 -25.11 5.96 57.52
CA GLU A 68 -25.42 6.61 58.79
C GLU A 68 -26.57 5.87 59.53
N PRO A 69 -26.53 5.77 60.87
CA PRO A 69 -27.63 5.22 61.65
C PRO A 69 -28.73 6.27 61.88
N LEU A 70 -29.93 5.99 61.38
CA LEU A 70 -31.16 6.75 61.64
C LEU A 70 -31.43 6.86 63.16
N ARG A 71 -31.45 8.09 63.68
CA ARG A 71 -32.01 8.42 65.00
C ARG A 71 -33.53 8.54 64.86
N ASN A 72 -34.27 7.78 65.67
CA ASN A 72 -35.71 7.95 65.84
C ASN A 72 -35.98 9.15 66.75
N GLU A 73 -36.66 10.17 66.22
CA GLU A 73 -37.56 11.00 67.02
C GLU A 73 -38.99 10.48 66.77
N ASP A 74 -39.60 9.93 67.81
CA ASP A 74 -40.92 9.29 67.77
C ASP A 74 -42.03 10.34 67.54
N ASP A 75 -42.85 10.17 66.49
CA ASP A 75 -44.13 10.87 66.33
C ASP A 75 -45.35 9.97 66.56
N GLY A 76 -45.22 8.87 67.31
CA GLY A 76 -46.34 8.15 67.97
C GLY A 76 -47.53 7.70 67.11
N SER A 77 -47.44 7.79 65.78
CA SER A 77 -48.53 7.44 64.87
C SER A 77 -48.68 5.93 64.79
N ILE A 78 -49.92 5.43 64.89
CA ILE A 78 -50.23 3.99 64.71
C ILE A 78 -49.75 3.47 63.34
N VAL A 79 -49.58 4.37 62.35
CA VAL A 79 -49.02 4.06 61.04
C VAL A 79 -47.49 3.88 61.09
N SER A 80 -46.77 4.57 61.99
CA SER A 80 -45.34 4.32 62.21
C SER A 80 -45.14 3.02 62.98
N TRP A 81 -46.00 2.70 63.96
CA TRP A 81 -45.95 1.41 64.66
C TRP A 81 -46.21 0.21 63.73
N VAL A 82 -47.22 0.27 62.85
CA VAL A 82 -47.49 -0.81 61.88
C VAL A 82 -46.34 -0.97 60.87
N ARG A 83 -45.72 0.14 60.44
CA ARG A 83 -44.58 0.10 59.50
C ARG A 83 -43.29 -0.36 60.17
N ASP A 84 -43.08 -0.06 61.45
CA ASP A 84 -41.89 -0.44 62.22
C ASP A 84 -41.98 -1.89 62.73
N VAL A 85 -43.19 -2.44 62.94
CA VAL A 85 -43.39 -3.87 63.28
C VAL A 85 -43.36 -4.76 62.04
N LEU A 86 -44.12 -4.45 60.98
CA LEU A 86 -44.17 -5.31 59.78
C LEU A 86 -42.99 -5.07 58.82
N GLY A 87 -42.42 -3.86 58.79
CA GLY A 87 -41.28 -3.52 57.94
C GLY A 87 -39.93 -4.00 58.49
N ARG A 88 -39.76 -4.09 59.82
CA ARG A 88 -38.54 -4.65 60.43
C ARG A 88 -38.39 -6.14 60.13
N ASP A 89 -39.45 -6.92 60.24
CA ASP A 89 -39.36 -8.37 60.04
C ASP A 89 -39.01 -8.72 58.59
N THR A 90 -39.53 -7.96 57.62
CA THR A 90 -39.23 -8.16 56.18
C THR A 90 -37.81 -7.73 55.81
N ALA A 91 -37.31 -6.61 56.36
CA ALA A 91 -35.95 -6.13 56.12
C ALA A 91 -34.89 -6.98 56.83
N VAL A 92 -35.21 -7.51 58.03
CA VAL A 92 -34.35 -8.45 58.75
C VAL A 92 -34.29 -9.79 58.02
N ALA A 93 -35.41 -10.31 57.51
CA ALA A 93 -35.44 -11.52 56.69
C ALA A 93 -34.61 -11.35 55.40
N ALA A 94 -34.76 -10.25 54.67
CA ALA A 94 -33.98 -9.97 53.45
C ALA A 94 -32.47 -9.85 53.72
N ARG A 95 -32.08 -9.25 54.84
CA ARG A 95 -30.68 -9.18 55.27
C ARG A 95 -30.14 -10.56 55.63
N VAL A 96 -30.91 -11.37 56.35
CA VAL A 96 -30.52 -12.75 56.70
C VAL A 96 -30.35 -13.59 55.42
N THR A 97 -31.26 -13.51 54.45
CA THR A 97 -31.12 -14.20 53.15
C THR A 97 -29.88 -13.75 52.35
N ALA A 98 -29.57 -12.44 52.34
CA ALA A 98 -28.36 -11.94 51.68
C ALA A 98 -27.07 -12.42 52.36
N LEU A 99 -27.08 -12.53 53.69
CA LEU A 99 -25.95 -13.05 54.46
C LEU A 99 -25.80 -14.57 54.31
N GLU A 100 -26.91 -15.31 54.26
CA GLU A 100 -26.96 -16.74 53.92
C GLU A 100 -26.30 -17.03 52.58
N GLY A 101 -26.67 -16.28 51.54
CA GLY A 101 -26.07 -16.42 50.20
C GLY A 101 -24.56 -16.17 50.20
N ARG A 102 -24.09 -15.21 51.01
CA ARG A 102 -22.65 -14.90 51.12
C ARG A 102 -21.84 -15.98 51.82
N ILE A 103 -22.38 -16.63 52.84
CA ILE A 103 -21.64 -17.69 53.56
C ILE A 103 -21.73 -19.05 52.86
N ALA A 104 -22.71 -19.25 51.97
CA ALA A 104 -22.86 -20.46 51.17
C ALA A 104 -21.83 -20.59 50.02
N ILE A 105 -21.31 -19.47 49.50
CA ILE A 105 -20.37 -19.48 48.38
C ILE A 105 -19.06 -20.19 48.79
N GLY A 106 -18.74 -21.27 48.08
CA GLY A 106 -17.56 -22.11 48.33
C GLY A 106 -17.66 -22.98 49.57
N ALA A 107 -18.84 -23.09 50.22
CA ALA A 107 -19.05 -23.96 51.37
C ALA A 107 -19.04 -25.45 50.95
N GLU A 108 -18.35 -26.26 51.73
CA GLU A 108 -18.35 -27.72 51.61
C GLU A 108 -19.62 -28.32 52.25
N PHE A 109 -20.15 -27.62 53.23
CA PHE A 109 -21.46 -27.90 53.81
C PHE A 109 -22.14 -26.59 54.16
N PHE A 110 -23.43 -26.48 53.84
CA PHE A 110 -24.26 -25.34 54.17
C PHE A 110 -25.66 -25.83 54.54
N ASP A 111 -26.20 -25.28 55.62
CA ASP A 111 -27.59 -25.48 56.02
C ASP A 111 -28.18 -24.14 56.43
N ASN A 112 -29.31 -23.77 55.82
CA ASN A 112 -30.06 -22.57 56.17
C ASN A 112 -31.26 -22.88 57.07
N PHE A 113 -31.43 -24.13 57.51
CA PHE A 113 -32.49 -24.61 58.41
C PHE A 113 -33.93 -24.22 57.98
N ASN A 114 -34.11 -23.77 56.73
CA ASN A 114 -35.38 -23.33 56.13
C ASN A 114 -36.26 -24.53 55.76
N ARG A 115 -36.74 -25.21 56.79
CA ARG A 115 -37.52 -26.44 56.72
C ARG A 115 -38.54 -26.44 57.87
N GLY A 116 -39.57 -27.27 57.75
CA GLY A 116 -40.68 -27.29 58.70
C GLY A 116 -40.26 -27.61 60.13
N ASP A 117 -40.98 -27.03 61.09
CA ASP A 117 -40.67 -27.12 62.52
C ASP A 117 -40.59 -28.58 63.00
N ASN A 118 -39.53 -28.90 63.73
CA ASN A 118 -39.29 -30.16 64.41
C ASN A 118 -38.44 -29.90 65.66
N SER A 119 -39.09 -29.88 66.81
CA SER A 119 -38.49 -29.53 68.11
C SER A 119 -37.43 -30.52 68.63
N SER A 120 -37.26 -31.67 67.98
CA SER A 120 -36.41 -32.77 68.48
C SER A 120 -35.32 -33.23 67.51
N SER A 121 -35.32 -32.75 66.26
CA SER A 121 -34.29 -33.10 65.29
C SER A 121 -33.97 -31.98 64.29
N LEU A 122 -32.69 -31.72 64.11
CA LEU A 122 -32.13 -30.84 63.08
C LEU A 122 -32.06 -31.50 61.70
N GLY A 123 -32.41 -32.78 61.52
CA GLY A 123 -32.44 -33.50 60.23
C GLY A 123 -31.19 -33.30 59.35
N ASN A 124 -31.30 -33.39 58.01
CA ASN A 124 -30.19 -33.15 57.04
C ASN A 124 -28.85 -33.85 57.39
N GLY A 125 -28.91 -34.98 58.10
CA GLY A 125 -27.71 -35.72 58.54
C GLY A 125 -27.01 -35.19 59.80
N TRP A 126 -27.54 -34.16 60.46
CA TRP A 126 -26.96 -33.62 61.70
C TRP A 126 -26.96 -34.67 62.82
N VAL A 127 -25.83 -34.85 63.48
CA VAL A 127 -25.71 -35.72 64.65
C VAL A 127 -25.84 -34.86 65.91
N GLN A 128 -26.84 -35.14 66.75
CA GLN A 128 -27.14 -34.33 67.93
C GLN A 128 -26.94 -35.10 69.24
N GLY A 129 -26.63 -34.37 70.31
CA GLY A 129 -26.48 -34.95 71.65
C GLY A 129 -26.50 -33.90 72.77
N GLY A 130 -26.18 -34.34 73.98
CA GLY A 130 -26.15 -33.49 75.18
C GLY A 130 -27.39 -33.61 76.06
N THR A 131 -27.49 -32.74 77.06
CA THR A 131 -28.57 -32.68 78.05
C THR A 131 -29.30 -31.33 77.97
N GLY A 132 -30.47 -31.24 78.59
CA GLY A 132 -31.29 -30.03 78.58
C GLY A 132 -32.40 -30.07 77.54
N GLN A 133 -33.03 -28.91 77.34
CA GLN A 133 -34.12 -28.70 76.39
C GLN A 133 -33.76 -29.24 74.99
N ALA A 134 -34.75 -29.76 74.27
CA ALA A 134 -34.51 -30.35 72.95
C ALA A 134 -34.02 -29.29 71.94
N LEU A 135 -33.08 -29.67 71.07
CA LEU A 135 -32.56 -28.85 69.97
C LEU A 135 -33.20 -29.34 68.68
N GLY A 136 -33.87 -28.43 67.99
CA GLY A 136 -34.65 -28.73 66.80
C GLY A 136 -34.65 -27.56 65.83
N ILE A 137 -35.55 -27.63 64.86
CA ILE A 137 -35.86 -26.51 63.99
C ILE A 137 -37.17 -25.94 64.46
N ASP A 138 -37.12 -24.67 64.84
CA ASP A 138 -38.30 -23.88 65.14
C ASP A 138 -38.11 -22.54 64.45
N ASP A 139 -39.16 -21.96 63.88
CA ASP A 139 -39.07 -20.61 63.27
C ASP A 139 -37.98 -20.55 62.17
N GLN A 140 -37.83 -21.64 61.40
CA GLN A 140 -36.83 -21.80 60.33
C GLN A 140 -35.37 -21.66 60.78
N ALA A 141 -35.08 -21.87 62.07
CA ALA A 141 -33.75 -21.78 62.63
C ALA A 141 -33.44 -22.97 63.52
N ALA A 142 -32.16 -23.34 63.60
CA ALA A 142 -31.68 -24.29 64.59
C ALA A 142 -31.69 -23.66 65.99
N GLN A 143 -32.64 -24.07 66.84
CA GLN A 143 -32.78 -23.52 68.18
C GLN A 143 -33.38 -24.51 69.18
N LEU A 144 -33.30 -24.16 70.47
CA LEU A 144 -33.87 -24.96 71.54
C LEU A 144 -35.38 -24.72 71.62
N ASP A 145 -36.15 -25.79 71.80
CA ASP A 145 -37.61 -25.72 71.92
C ASP A 145 -38.02 -24.86 73.13
N ARG A 146 -38.74 -23.77 72.87
CA ARG A 146 -39.17 -22.81 73.90
C ARG A 146 -40.63 -23.02 74.36
N GLY A 147 -41.30 -24.06 73.86
CA GLY A 147 -42.71 -24.36 74.14
C GLY A 147 -42.97 -25.11 75.45
N SER A 148 -41.93 -25.61 76.12
CA SER A 148 -42.07 -26.32 77.41
C SER A 148 -42.31 -25.35 78.57
N LEU A 149 -43.34 -25.62 79.38
CA LEU A 149 -43.67 -24.86 80.61
C LEU A 149 -42.59 -24.98 81.70
N LEU A 150 -41.78 -26.04 81.68
CA LEU A 150 -40.66 -26.28 82.61
C LEU A 150 -39.45 -26.79 81.80
N PRO A 151 -38.67 -25.89 81.17
CA PRO A 151 -37.58 -26.30 80.31
C PRO A 151 -36.42 -26.88 81.12
N SER A 152 -35.77 -27.90 80.56
CA SER A 152 -34.61 -28.54 81.19
C SER A 152 -33.35 -27.72 80.94
N GLU A 153 -32.57 -27.48 81.99
CA GLU A 153 -31.24 -26.89 81.88
C GLU A 153 -30.24 -27.84 81.23
N GLY A 154 -29.30 -27.26 80.46
CA GLY A 154 -28.24 -28.03 79.82
C GLY A 154 -27.82 -27.48 78.47
N ARG A 155 -26.87 -28.17 77.84
CA ARG A 155 -26.33 -27.83 76.52
C ARG A 155 -26.61 -28.96 75.54
N ARG A 156 -27.26 -28.63 74.42
CA ARG A 156 -27.41 -29.51 73.27
C ARG A 156 -26.43 -29.13 72.18
N TRP A 157 -25.74 -30.10 71.62
CA TRP A 157 -24.78 -29.93 70.54
C TRP A 157 -25.25 -30.64 69.28
N ALA A 158 -24.77 -30.14 68.14
CA ALA A 158 -25.00 -30.69 66.82
C ALA A 158 -23.68 -30.68 66.05
N LYS A 159 -23.26 -31.86 65.58
CA LYS A 159 -22.12 -32.05 64.70
C LYS A 159 -22.59 -32.02 63.25
N SER A 160 -21.89 -31.23 62.42
CA SER A 160 -22.10 -31.10 60.98
C SER A 160 -22.05 -32.48 60.31
N PRO A 161 -22.93 -32.76 59.32
CA PRO A 161 -22.95 -34.03 58.59
C PRO A 161 -21.65 -34.29 57.82
N THR A 162 -21.00 -33.22 57.35
CA THR A 162 -19.78 -33.29 56.54
C THR A 162 -18.59 -32.78 57.34
N ASP A 163 -17.52 -33.58 57.38
CA ASP A 163 -16.20 -33.16 57.86
C ASP A 163 -15.52 -32.28 56.81
N SER A 164 -14.72 -31.29 57.23
CA SER A 164 -14.01 -30.43 56.28
C SER A 164 -12.98 -31.22 55.46
N SER A 165 -12.74 -30.84 54.21
CA SER A 165 -11.76 -31.53 53.35
C SER A 165 -10.30 -31.20 53.71
N ALA A 166 -10.07 -30.16 54.51
CA ALA A 166 -8.76 -29.75 55.02
C ALA A 166 -8.79 -29.41 56.52
N ASP A 167 -7.60 -29.36 57.13
CA ASP A 167 -7.41 -28.96 58.54
C ASP A 167 -7.67 -27.47 58.75
N ASP A 168 -7.39 -26.67 57.72
CA ASP A 168 -7.65 -25.24 57.70
C ASP A 168 -9.08 -25.01 57.25
N VAL A 169 -9.89 -24.51 58.19
CA VAL A 169 -11.35 -24.52 58.11
C VAL A 169 -11.92 -23.24 58.69
N THR A 170 -12.97 -22.75 58.03
CA THR A 170 -13.80 -21.66 58.51
C THR A 170 -15.22 -22.16 58.71
N VAL A 171 -15.72 -22.03 59.93
CA VAL A 171 -17.13 -22.24 60.28
C VAL A 171 -17.81 -20.87 60.28
N SER A 172 -18.82 -20.69 59.45
CA SER A 172 -19.61 -19.46 59.39
C SER A 172 -21.04 -19.71 59.85
N ALA A 173 -21.64 -18.79 60.59
CA ALA A 173 -23.03 -18.90 61.00
C ALA A 173 -23.70 -17.53 61.05
N VAL A 174 -25.00 -17.49 60.72
CA VAL A 174 -25.84 -16.31 60.93
C VAL A 174 -26.71 -16.53 62.16
N ILE A 175 -26.65 -15.59 63.10
CA ILE A 175 -27.40 -15.67 64.35
C ILE A 175 -28.86 -15.29 64.12
N HIS A 176 -29.79 -16.12 64.61
CA HIS A 176 -31.22 -15.87 64.48
C HIS A 176 -31.65 -14.59 65.25
N PRO A 177 -32.53 -13.74 64.68
CA PRO A 177 -32.93 -12.47 65.29
C PRO A 177 -33.71 -12.57 66.61
N ARG A 178 -34.14 -13.77 67.02
CA ARG A 178 -34.99 -14.00 68.20
C ARG A 178 -34.23 -14.04 69.53
N GLY A 179 -33.54 -12.93 69.82
CA GLY A 179 -32.99 -12.52 71.12
C GLY A 179 -31.81 -13.36 71.65
N THR A 180 -30.72 -12.69 72.00
CA THR A 180 -29.48 -13.30 72.52
C THR A 180 -29.23 -12.89 73.98
N PRO A 181 -29.77 -13.61 74.98
CA PRO A 181 -29.63 -13.21 76.37
C PRO A 181 -28.16 -13.28 76.84
N LYS A 182 -27.85 -12.55 77.92
CA LYS A 182 -26.47 -12.33 78.40
C LYS A 182 -25.82 -13.57 79.03
N ALA A 183 -26.62 -14.53 79.51
CA ALA A 183 -26.14 -15.64 80.32
C ALA A 183 -25.91 -16.97 79.56
N PRO A 184 -26.88 -17.52 78.79
CA PRO A 184 -26.61 -18.72 78.00
C PRO A 184 -25.83 -18.39 76.72
N CYS A 185 -24.90 -19.26 76.32
CA CYS A 185 -24.12 -19.06 75.09
C CYS A 185 -24.58 -19.96 73.94
N THR A 186 -24.34 -19.46 72.74
CA THR A 186 -24.28 -20.27 71.52
C THR A 186 -22.82 -20.57 71.23
N SER A 187 -22.48 -21.84 71.05
CA SER A 187 -21.11 -22.28 70.79
C SER A 187 -20.94 -22.64 69.33
N LEU A 188 -19.85 -22.20 68.69
CA LEU A 188 -19.39 -22.77 67.42
C LEU A 188 -18.13 -23.58 67.68
N PHE A 189 -17.98 -24.69 66.96
CA PHE A 189 -16.88 -25.60 67.13
C PHE A 189 -16.21 -25.91 65.81
N LEU A 190 -14.89 -25.94 65.83
CA LEU A 190 -14.06 -26.39 64.73
C LEU A 190 -12.96 -27.31 65.23
N ARG A 191 -12.40 -28.08 64.30
CA ARG A 191 -11.33 -29.06 64.57
C ARG A 191 -11.66 -30.04 65.69
N CYS A 192 -12.88 -30.55 65.68
CA CYS A 192 -13.31 -31.57 66.63
C CYS A 192 -12.90 -32.95 66.15
N ASN A 193 -12.65 -33.85 67.11
CA ASN A 193 -12.54 -35.27 66.80
C ASN A 193 -13.90 -35.85 66.35
N PRO A 194 -13.95 -37.05 65.75
CA PRO A 194 -15.18 -37.56 65.12
C PRO A 194 -16.32 -37.76 66.13
N ASP A 195 -15.97 -38.10 67.38
CA ASP A 195 -16.91 -38.30 68.48
C ASP A 195 -17.36 -36.98 69.14
N PHE A 196 -16.83 -35.84 68.70
CA PHE A 196 -17.15 -34.51 69.22
C PHE A 196 -16.91 -34.40 70.74
N THR A 197 -15.84 -35.03 71.22
CA THR A 197 -15.44 -35.04 72.65
C THR A 197 -14.28 -34.10 72.95
N GLN A 198 -13.59 -33.59 71.94
CA GLN A 198 -12.58 -32.56 72.09
C GLN A 198 -12.44 -31.76 70.80
N GLY A 199 -12.01 -30.50 70.92
CA GLY A 199 -11.81 -29.61 69.78
C GLY A 199 -11.63 -28.16 70.23
N VAL A 200 -11.77 -27.24 69.28
CA VAL A 200 -11.73 -25.80 69.55
C VAL A 200 -13.15 -25.27 69.56
N TYR A 201 -13.43 -24.38 70.50
CA TYR A 201 -14.72 -23.76 70.65
C TYR A 201 -14.61 -22.24 70.64
N VAL A 202 -15.69 -21.60 70.25
CA VAL A 202 -16.00 -20.23 70.60
C VAL A 202 -17.39 -20.17 71.22
N ASN A 203 -17.51 -19.61 72.42
CA ASN A 203 -18.76 -19.36 73.12
C ASN A 203 -19.18 -17.90 72.91
N LEU A 204 -20.38 -17.71 72.37
CA LEU A 204 -20.95 -16.42 72.03
C LEU A 204 -22.10 -16.10 73.00
N PHE A 205 -21.94 -15.06 73.82
CA PHE A 205 -22.97 -14.54 74.73
C PHE A 205 -23.49 -13.17 74.26
N GLY A 206 -24.67 -12.74 74.71
CA GLY A 206 -25.25 -11.42 74.40
C GLY A 206 -24.47 -10.18 74.87
N GLY A 207 -23.20 -10.33 75.27
CA GLY A 207 -22.33 -9.24 75.71
C GLY A 207 -20.81 -9.51 75.63
N LYS A 208 -20.41 -10.75 75.34
CA LYS A 208 -19.00 -11.20 75.42
C LYS A 208 -18.80 -12.47 74.60
N CYS A 209 -17.57 -12.77 74.22
CA CYS A 209 -17.22 -14.04 73.61
C CYS A 209 -15.89 -14.59 74.15
N TYR A 210 -15.82 -15.92 74.21
CA TYR A 210 -14.64 -16.66 74.68
C TYR A 210 -14.26 -17.72 73.67
N MET A 211 -12.98 -17.92 73.45
CA MET A 211 -12.42 -18.91 72.53
C MET A 211 -11.34 -19.72 73.24
N GLY A 212 -11.33 -21.02 72.97
CA GLY A 212 -10.38 -21.93 73.58
C GLY A 212 -10.59 -23.38 73.16
N ARG A 213 -10.10 -24.30 73.98
CA ARG A 213 -10.26 -25.74 73.78
C ARG A 213 -11.34 -26.28 74.69
N PHE A 214 -12.00 -27.34 74.25
CA PHE A 214 -12.93 -28.06 75.10
C PHE A 214 -12.57 -29.54 75.18
N THR A 215 -12.95 -30.14 76.30
CA THR A 215 -13.08 -31.60 76.44
C THR A 215 -14.46 -31.92 76.99
N ARG A 216 -15.04 -33.02 76.52
CA ARG A 216 -16.37 -33.51 76.88
C ARG A 216 -16.30 -34.98 77.25
N SER A 217 -16.83 -35.31 78.42
CA SER A 217 -17.03 -36.69 78.87
C SER A 217 -18.50 -36.89 79.18
N GLY A 218 -19.18 -37.74 78.40
CA GLY A 218 -20.63 -37.84 78.42
C GLY A 218 -21.29 -36.50 78.12
N ASN A 219 -22.11 -35.99 79.06
CA ASN A 219 -22.79 -34.70 78.93
C ASN A 219 -22.07 -33.56 79.66
N SER A 220 -20.94 -33.83 80.31
CA SER A 220 -20.15 -32.83 81.03
C SER A 220 -19.10 -32.19 80.13
N TRP A 221 -19.01 -30.87 80.16
CA TRP A 221 -18.11 -30.07 79.34
C TRP A 221 -17.11 -29.30 80.20
N THR A 222 -15.84 -29.34 79.81
CA THR A 222 -14.77 -28.52 80.36
C THR A 222 -14.27 -27.60 79.27
N PHE A 223 -14.34 -26.29 79.52
CA PHE A 223 -13.86 -25.26 78.61
C PHE A 223 -12.61 -24.60 79.16
N THR A 224 -11.55 -24.61 78.37
CA THR A 224 -10.26 -24.03 78.70
C THR A 224 -9.95 -22.94 77.68
N ASP A 225 -10.12 -21.69 78.10
CA ASP A 225 -9.85 -20.52 77.26
C ASP A 225 -8.38 -20.48 76.84
N PHE A 226 -8.12 -19.93 75.65
CA PHE A 226 -6.74 -19.62 75.28
C PHE A 226 -6.13 -18.60 76.26
N PRO A 227 -4.85 -18.75 76.61
CA PRO A 227 -4.21 -17.95 77.65
C PRO A 227 -4.19 -16.44 77.31
N GLY A 228 -4.39 -15.61 78.33
CA GLY A 228 -4.39 -14.15 78.23
C GLY A 228 -5.68 -13.54 77.67
N ASP A 229 -5.66 -12.25 77.37
CA ASP A 229 -6.79 -11.54 76.73
C ASP A 229 -7.06 -12.05 75.30
N GLY A 230 -6.13 -12.81 74.71
CA GLY A 230 -6.25 -13.40 73.37
C GLY A 230 -7.31 -14.48 73.22
N GLY A 231 -7.88 -15.00 74.32
CA GLY A 231 -9.02 -15.93 74.29
C GLY A 231 -10.37 -15.27 74.63
N ARG A 232 -10.41 -13.97 74.95
CA ARG A 232 -11.62 -13.33 75.52
C ARG A 232 -11.87 -11.94 74.95
N ASN A 233 -13.11 -11.69 74.55
CA ASN A 233 -13.60 -10.33 74.31
C ASN A 233 -14.76 -10.02 75.25
N LEU A 234 -14.55 -9.07 76.17
CA LEU A 234 -15.50 -8.71 77.23
C LEU A 234 -16.32 -7.46 76.93
N SER A 235 -16.03 -6.75 75.84
CA SER A 235 -16.55 -5.41 75.57
C SER A 235 -17.42 -5.31 74.32
N LYS A 236 -17.50 -6.36 73.49
CA LYS A 236 -18.35 -6.40 72.30
C LYS A 236 -19.14 -7.70 72.17
N SER A 237 -20.40 -7.56 71.76
CA SER A 237 -21.31 -8.67 71.44
C SER A 237 -21.52 -8.81 69.94
N TYR A 238 -22.14 -9.90 69.53
CA TYR A 238 -22.80 -10.06 68.23
C TYR A 238 -24.22 -9.52 68.31
N SER A 239 -24.65 -8.79 67.29
CA SER A 239 -26.02 -8.30 67.20
C SER A 239 -26.97 -9.40 66.69
N ASN A 240 -28.28 -9.22 66.88
CA ASN A 240 -29.28 -10.04 66.19
C ASN A 240 -29.02 -9.97 64.68
N SER A 241 -29.00 -11.12 63.98
CA SER A 241 -28.65 -11.23 62.56
C SER A 241 -27.19 -10.92 62.18
N ALA A 242 -26.25 -10.99 63.13
CA ALA A 242 -24.82 -10.89 62.83
C ALA A 242 -24.28 -12.14 62.11
N THR A 243 -23.31 -11.94 61.23
CA THR A 243 -22.55 -13.02 60.61
C THR A 243 -21.28 -13.29 61.40
N VAL A 244 -21.15 -14.51 61.91
CA VAL A 244 -19.99 -14.97 62.66
C VAL A 244 -19.17 -15.90 61.79
N GLU A 245 -17.88 -15.63 61.63
CA GLU A 245 -16.92 -16.53 61.01
C GLU A 245 -15.85 -16.91 62.04
N PHE A 246 -15.75 -18.21 62.33
CA PHE A 246 -14.73 -18.78 63.17
C PHE A 246 -13.73 -19.55 62.31
N LYS A 247 -12.49 -19.06 62.25
CA LYS A 247 -11.45 -19.50 61.32
C LYS A 247 -10.33 -20.21 62.07
N ALA A 248 -9.82 -21.27 61.45
CA ALA A 248 -8.58 -21.92 61.81
C ALA A 248 -7.70 -22.05 60.57
N GLU A 249 -6.50 -21.47 60.63
CA GLU A 249 -5.49 -21.49 59.57
C GLU A 249 -4.14 -21.84 60.21
N GLY A 250 -3.56 -22.98 59.87
CA GLY A 250 -2.38 -23.52 60.55
C GLY A 250 -2.64 -23.65 62.05
N ASN A 251 -1.89 -22.93 62.89
CA ASN A 251 -2.08 -22.87 64.34
C ASN A 251 -2.73 -21.55 64.80
N ARG A 252 -3.27 -20.75 63.89
CA ARG A 252 -3.96 -19.48 64.17
C ARG A 252 -5.47 -19.68 64.18
N TYR A 253 -6.13 -19.06 65.14
CA TYR A 253 -7.57 -19.11 65.38
C TYR A 253 -8.13 -17.71 65.48
N GLN A 254 -9.16 -17.44 64.68
CA GLN A 254 -9.70 -16.09 64.57
C GLN A 254 -11.23 -16.11 64.62
N LEU A 255 -11.79 -15.25 65.46
CA LEU A 255 -13.21 -14.95 65.46
C LEU A 255 -13.45 -13.62 64.76
N VAL A 256 -14.20 -13.65 63.68
CA VAL A 256 -14.62 -12.49 62.91
C VAL A 256 -16.13 -12.37 63.02
N ILE A 257 -16.64 -11.20 63.40
CA ILE A 257 -18.09 -10.92 63.43
C ILE A 257 -18.33 -9.67 62.58
N ASP A 258 -19.28 -9.76 61.64
CA ASP A 258 -19.60 -8.70 60.69
C ASP A 258 -18.34 -8.10 60.02
N SER A 259 -17.46 -9.00 59.54
CA SER A 259 -16.17 -8.69 58.90
C SER A 259 -15.11 -8.01 59.79
N LYS A 260 -15.36 -7.87 61.10
CA LYS A 260 -14.39 -7.37 62.08
C LYS A 260 -13.81 -8.50 62.91
N VAL A 261 -12.48 -8.59 62.94
CA VAL A 261 -11.76 -9.49 63.85
C VAL A 261 -11.99 -9.06 65.30
N LEU A 262 -12.58 -9.93 66.11
CA LEU A 262 -12.85 -9.69 67.53
C LEU A 262 -11.92 -10.45 68.46
N ILE A 263 -11.45 -11.62 68.04
CA ILE A 263 -10.42 -12.39 68.72
C ILE A 263 -9.48 -12.96 67.66
N ASP A 264 -8.18 -12.88 67.89
CA ASP A 264 -7.14 -13.41 67.03
C ASP A 264 -6.05 -14.01 67.91
N TYR A 265 -5.86 -15.32 67.80
CA TYR A 265 -4.96 -16.06 68.67
C TYR A 265 -4.14 -17.05 67.88
N THR A 266 -2.83 -17.05 68.08
CA THR A 266 -1.92 -18.05 67.54
C THR A 266 -1.51 -19.01 68.64
N ASP A 267 -1.86 -20.29 68.50
CA ASP A 267 -1.48 -21.38 69.39
C ASP A 267 -0.03 -21.81 69.09
N THR A 268 0.92 -20.97 69.49
CA THR A 268 2.36 -21.20 69.27
C THR A 268 2.87 -22.47 69.96
N ALA A 269 2.18 -22.93 71.01
CA ALA A 269 2.49 -24.17 71.71
C ALA A 269 1.84 -25.41 71.05
N ASN A 270 1.09 -25.25 69.95
CA ASN A 270 0.39 -26.31 69.21
C ASN A 270 -0.41 -27.25 70.13
N THR A 271 -1.12 -26.66 71.07
CA THR A 271 -1.92 -27.36 72.07
C THR A 271 -3.24 -27.90 71.52
N VAL A 272 -3.67 -27.45 70.34
CA VAL A 272 -4.82 -27.97 69.59
C VAL A 272 -4.36 -29.05 68.60
N PRO A 273 -4.90 -30.28 68.66
CA PRO A 273 -4.65 -31.30 67.66
C PRO A 273 -5.18 -30.93 66.26
N THR A 274 -4.42 -31.28 65.22
CA THR A 274 -4.78 -31.12 63.80
C THR A 274 -4.72 -32.47 63.07
N GLY A 275 -5.05 -32.49 61.78
CA GLY A 275 -5.09 -33.69 60.95
C GLY A 275 -6.50 -34.20 60.66
N ALA A 276 -6.60 -35.19 59.77
CA ALA A 276 -7.87 -35.76 59.29
C ALA A 276 -8.81 -36.25 60.41
N GLY A 277 -8.24 -36.70 61.54
CA GLY A 277 -9.01 -37.10 62.72
C GLY A 277 -9.59 -35.94 63.54
N PHE A 278 -9.37 -34.68 63.16
CA PHE A 278 -9.86 -33.48 63.83
C PHE A 278 -10.48 -32.50 62.84
N ARG A 279 -11.36 -32.97 61.93
CA ARG A 279 -12.01 -32.15 60.89
C ARG A 279 -13.52 -32.03 61.05
N SER A 280 -14.05 -32.56 62.15
CA SER A 280 -15.46 -32.42 62.47
C SER A 280 -15.74 -31.03 63.04
N ASN A 281 -16.87 -30.46 62.63
CA ASN A 281 -17.26 -29.10 63.04
C ASN A 281 -18.73 -29.14 63.51
N GLY A 282 -19.15 -28.14 64.26
CA GLY A 282 -20.54 -28.09 64.71
C GLY A 282 -20.86 -26.88 65.54
N PHE A 283 -21.98 -26.95 66.25
CA PHE A 283 -22.41 -25.90 67.17
C PHE A 283 -23.14 -26.48 68.39
N ALA A 284 -23.40 -25.64 69.38
CA ALA A 284 -24.26 -25.98 70.51
C ALA A 284 -25.08 -24.78 70.98
N CYS A 285 -26.23 -25.08 71.57
CA CYS A 285 -27.12 -24.12 72.20
C CYS A 285 -27.33 -24.52 73.66
N GLN A 286 -27.54 -23.52 74.53
CA GLN A 286 -27.67 -23.73 75.98
C GLN A 286 -28.97 -23.14 76.53
N THR A 287 -29.61 -23.89 77.42
CA THR A 287 -30.64 -23.38 78.34
C THR A 287 -30.01 -23.17 79.71
N TRP A 288 -30.31 -22.03 80.32
CA TRP A 288 -29.84 -21.66 81.66
C TRP A 288 -30.98 -21.01 82.44
N THR A 289 -31.21 -21.39 83.69
CA THR A 289 -32.16 -20.70 84.56
C THR A 289 -31.42 -19.74 85.49
N ALA A 290 -31.82 -18.47 85.46
CA ALA A 290 -31.25 -17.45 86.34
C ALA A 290 -31.89 -17.48 87.73
N LEU A 291 -31.33 -16.72 88.68
CA LEU A 291 -31.94 -16.47 90.00
C LEU A 291 -33.35 -15.89 89.79
N ALA A 292 -34.36 -16.46 90.45
CA ALA A 292 -35.81 -16.28 90.24
C ALA A 292 -36.49 -17.22 89.21
N ALA A 293 -35.86 -18.34 88.84
CA ALA A 293 -36.47 -19.46 88.12
C ALA A 293 -37.01 -19.15 86.71
N VAL A 294 -36.57 -18.06 86.08
CA VAL A 294 -36.91 -17.74 84.68
C VAL A 294 -35.89 -18.39 83.74
N PRO A 295 -36.31 -19.32 82.87
CA PRO A 295 -35.42 -19.97 81.93
C PRO A 295 -35.02 -19.02 80.79
N GLN A 296 -33.74 -19.04 80.44
CA GLN A 296 -33.15 -18.29 79.33
C GLN A 296 -32.55 -19.25 78.31
N PHE A 297 -32.76 -18.96 77.03
CA PHE A 297 -32.28 -19.76 75.91
C PHE A 297 -31.23 -19.00 75.12
N SER A 298 -30.16 -19.66 74.69
CA SER A 298 -29.18 -19.05 73.79
C SER A 298 -29.78 -18.65 72.43
N GLY A 299 -29.06 -17.83 71.67
CA GLY A 299 -29.44 -17.51 70.29
C GLY A 299 -29.44 -18.75 69.40
N GLY A 300 -30.46 -18.88 68.55
CA GLY A 300 -30.48 -19.90 67.50
C GLY A 300 -29.58 -19.53 66.31
N LEU A 301 -29.40 -20.46 65.38
CA LEU A 301 -28.70 -20.22 64.12
C LEU A 301 -29.70 -20.21 62.97
N ALA A 302 -29.76 -19.12 62.22
CA ALA A 302 -30.52 -19.03 60.97
C ALA A 302 -29.79 -19.81 59.87
N SER A 303 -28.47 -19.80 59.85
CA SER A 303 -27.69 -20.62 58.91
C SER A 303 -26.31 -20.99 59.44
N TYR A 304 -25.74 -22.04 58.85
CA TYR A 304 -24.44 -22.60 59.19
C TYR A 304 -23.71 -23.06 57.93
N ALA A 305 -22.41 -22.77 57.84
CA ALA A 305 -21.56 -23.14 56.73
C ALA A 305 -20.17 -23.61 57.21
N VAL A 306 -19.60 -24.58 56.50
CA VAL A 306 -18.21 -25.03 56.67
C VAL A 306 -17.47 -24.82 55.35
N ARG A 307 -16.31 -24.15 55.40
CA ARG A 307 -15.42 -23.89 54.26
C ARG A 307 -14.01 -24.36 54.57
N SER A 308 -13.38 -25.10 53.66
CA SER A 308 -11.95 -25.42 53.78
C SER A 308 -11.09 -24.49 52.92
N GLN A 309 -9.81 -24.38 53.23
CA GLN A 309 -8.86 -23.62 52.40
C GLN A 309 -8.75 -24.15 50.95
N VAL A 310 -8.98 -25.46 50.71
CA VAL A 310 -8.94 -26.07 49.36
C VAL A 310 -10.12 -25.60 48.50
N SER A 311 -11.29 -25.41 49.09
CA SER A 311 -12.44 -24.84 48.37
C SER A 311 -12.19 -23.39 47.93
N LEU A 312 -11.47 -22.60 48.73
CA LEU A 312 -11.12 -21.21 48.41
C LEU A 312 -10.10 -21.10 47.28
N THR A 313 -9.14 -22.03 47.18
CA THR A 313 -8.15 -22.04 46.07
C THR A 313 -8.77 -22.45 44.73
N SER A 314 -9.82 -23.26 44.73
CA SER A 314 -10.55 -23.58 43.48
C SER A 314 -11.30 -22.37 42.91
N VAL A 315 -11.87 -21.53 43.78
CA VAL A 315 -12.53 -20.27 43.40
C VAL A 315 -11.52 -19.26 42.85
N SER A 316 -10.31 -19.19 43.43
CA SER A 316 -9.26 -18.30 42.93
C SER A 316 -8.68 -18.74 41.57
N GLN A 317 -8.66 -20.04 41.27
CA GLN A 317 -8.30 -20.56 39.94
C GLN A 317 -9.35 -20.21 38.87
N GLN A 318 -10.65 -20.21 39.21
CA GLN A 318 -11.66 -19.74 38.26
C GLN A 318 -11.54 -18.24 37.98
N ALA A 319 -11.12 -17.45 38.97
CA ALA A 319 -10.84 -16.03 38.78
C ALA A 319 -9.62 -15.78 37.84
N SER A 320 -8.60 -16.64 37.85
CA SER A 320 -7.46 -16.51 36.93
C SER A 320 -7.80 -16.87 35.48
N VAL A 321 -8.74 -17.80 35.27
CA VAL A 321 -9.30 -18.09 33.95
C VAL A 321 -10.06 -16.87 33.41
N ALA A 322 -10.85 -16.20 34.24
CA ALA A 322 -11.53 -14.96 33.86
C ALA A 322 -10.55 -13.83 33.51
N ALA A 323 -9.43 -13.71 34.23
CA ALA A 323 -8.38 -12.72 33.90
C ALA A 323 -7.71 -13.00 32.54
N THR A 324 -7.60 -14.27 32.15
CA THR A 324 -7.06 -14.68 30.83
C THR A 324 -8.04 -14.36 29.70
N ALA A 325 -9.35 -14.48 29.96
CA ALA A 325 -10.39 -14.03 29.02
C ALA A 325 -10.33 -12.51 28.82
N ALA A 326 -10.14 -11.73 29.89
CA ALA A 326 -9.94 -10.28 29.80
C ALA A 326 -8.67 -9.90 29.01
N ALA A 327 -7.58 -10.65 29.15
CA ALA A 327 -6.37 -10.45 28.34
C ALA A 327 -6.61 -10.73 26.84
N THR A 328 -7.52 -11.66 26.52
CA THR A 328 -7.91 -11.97 25.14
C THR A 328 -8.78 -10.87 24.54
N GLU A 329 -9.68 -10.28 25.35
CA GLU A 329 -10.45 -9.10 24.95
C GLU A 329 -9.57 -7.87 24.72
N ALA A 330 -8.44 -7.74 25.44
CA ALA A 330 -7.45 -6.68 25.20
C ALA A 330 -6.66 -6.84 23.88
N VAL A 331 -6.63 -8.04 23.28
CA VAL A 331 -5.99 -8.29 21.97
C VAL A 331 -6.92 -7.89 20.81
N ALA A 332 -8.24 -7.92 21.01
CA ALA A 332 -9.22 -7.52 20.00
C ALA A 332 -9.03 -6.09 19.46
N PRO A 333 -8.80 -5.04 20.28
CA PRO A 333 -8.52 -3.70 19.77
C PRO A 333 -7.16 -3.60 19.05
N VAL A 334 -6.17 -4.41 19.42
CA VAL A 334 -4.88 -4.48 18.72
C VAL A 334 -5.05 -5.09 17.32
N ALA A 335 -5.89 -6.12 17.19
CA ALA A 335 -6.25 -6.70 15.90
C ALA A 335 -7.06 -5.72 15.03
N ALA A 336 -7.97 -4.94 15.64
CA ALA A 336 -8.69 -3.88 14.94
C ALA A 336 -7.75 -2.77 14.46
N ALA A 337 -6.79 -2.34 15.29
CA ALA A 337 -5.76 -1.38 14.89
C ALA A 337 -4.84 -1.91 13.77
N ALA A 338 -4.54 -3.22 13.76
CA ALA A 338 -3.81 -3.85 12.66
C ALA A 338 -4.63 -3.88 11.35
N GLN A 339 -5.94 -4.06 11.43
CA GLN A 339 -6.84 -3.96 10.28
C GLN A 339 -6.98 -2.52 9.77
N GLU A 340 -7.07 -1.53 10.67
CA GLU A 340 -7.05 -0.11 10.30
C GLU A 340 -5.71 0.30 9.68
N ALA A 341 -4.59 -0.23 10.18
CA ALA A 341 -3.28 -0.05 9.56
C ALA A 341 -3.19 -0.71 8.17
N SER A 342 -3.82 -1.87 7.99
CA SER A 342 -3.92 -2.52 6.67
C SER A 342 -4.82 -1.75 5.70
N GLN A 343 -5.93 -1.18 6.17
CA GLN A 343 -6.81 -0.31 5.38
C GLN A 343 -6.13 1.02 5.03
N THR A 344 -5.29 1.55 5.92
CA THR A 344 -4.45 2.74 5.68
C THR A 344 -3.33 2.44 4.68
N ALA A 345 -2.70 1.27 4.76
CA ALA A 345 -1.73 0.82 3.76
C ALA A 345 -2.37 0.62 2.38
N ALA A 346 -3.62 0.17 2.31
CA ALA A 346 -4.39 0.12 1.07
C ALA A 346 -4.70 1.54 0.54
N ALA A 347 -5.10 2.48 1.41
CA ALA A 347 -5.31 3.89 1.04
C ALA A 347 -4.02 4.59 0.54
N ILE A 348 -2.84 4.22 1.08
CA ILE A 348 -1.52 4.64 0.57
C ILE A 348 -1.24 4.00 -0.79
N GLY A 349 -1.56 2.71 -0.99
CA GLY A 349 -1.48 2.06 -2.30
C GLY A 349 -2.29 2.78 -3.38
N THR A 350 -3.50 3.23 -3.05
CA THR A 350 -4.38 3.97 -3.97
C THR A 350 -3.96 5.43 -4.18
N GLN A 351 -3.32 6.08 -3.18
CA GLN A 351 -2.70 7.40 -3.38
C GLN A 351 -1.44 7.34 -4.26
N VAL A 352 -0.66 6.25 -4.22
CA VAL A 352 0.44 6.00 -5.17
C VAL A 352 -0.10 5.86 -6.60
N GLU A 353 -1.26 5.20 -6.79
CA GLU A 353 -1.97 5.18 -8.09
C GLU A 353 -2.47 6.57 -8.55
N TYR A 354 -2.82 7.47 -7.64
CA TYR A 354 -3.24 8.84 -7.97
C TYR A 354 -2.06 9.76 -8.38
N VAL A 355 -0.84 9.53 -7.86
CA VAL A 355 0.41 10.14 -8.39
C VAL A 355 0.79 9.53 -9.75
N GLN A 356 0.49 8.24 -9.96
CA GLN A 356 0.59 7.60 -11.27
C GLN A 356 -0.36 8.22 -12.32
N GLN A 357 -1.37 9.00 -11.92
CA GLN A 357 -2.19 9.83 -12.82
C GLN A 357 -1.85 11.34 -12.84
N ALA A 358 -1.28 11.91 -11.79
CA ALA A 358 -0.83 13.31 -11.78
C ALA A 358 0.38 13.57 -12.72
N ILE A 359 1.09 12.50 -13.07
CA ILE A 359 2.08 12.40 -14.13
C ILE A 359 1.44 12.18 -15.52
N ALA A 360 0.17 11.72 -15.60
CA ALA A 360 -0.48 11.26 -16.82
C ALA A 360 -0.48 12.27 -17.97
N VAL A 361 -0.29 13.56 -17.70
CA VAL A 361 0.16 14.54 -18.68
C VAL A 361 0.82 15.64 -17.87
N GLN A 362 2.05 16.05 -18.13
CA GLN A 362 2.47 17.42 -17.79
C GLN A 362 1.57 18.37 -18.59
N SER A 363 0.41 18.67 -18.03
CA SER A 363 -0.81 19.24 -18.64
C SER A 363 -0.69 20.72 -19.06
N GLY A 364 0.52 21.16 -19.38
CA GLY A 364 0.83 22.45 -20.02
C GLY A 364 2.07 22.42 -20.92
N MET A 365 2.85 21.33 -20.95
CA MET A 365 3.97 21.21 -21.87
C MET A 365 3.42 20.90 -23.25
N GLY A 366 3.48 21.89 -24.13
CA GLY A 366 3.04 21.69 -25.50
C GLY A 366 3.96 20.71 -26.22
N VAL A 367 3.45 20.11 -27.29
CA VAL A 367 4.27 19.31 -28.23
C VAL A 367 5.47 20.11 -28.76
N TRP A 368 5.37 21.44 -28.76
CA TRP A 368 6.47 22.36 -29.08
C TRP A 368 7.61 22.34 -28.04
N GLU A 369 7.40 21.86 -26.82
CA GLU A 369 8.44 21.77 -25.80
C GLU A 369 9.08 20.38 -25.78
N THR A 370 8.29 19.31 -25.74
CA THR A 370 8.80 17.93 -25.54
C THR A 370 8.78 17.05 -26.78
N GLY A 371 8.18 17.52 -27.88
CA GLY A 371 7.84 16.65 -29.01
C GLY A 371 6.60 15.80 -28.72
N PRO A 372 6.45 14.62 -29.37
CA PRO A 372 5.29 13.76 -29.21
C PRO A 372 5.24 13.06 -27.84
N ASP A 373 6.39 12.93 -27.16
CA ASP A 373 6.47 12.36 -25.83
C ASP A 373 6.19 13.43 -24.76
N ARG A 374 4.96 13.44 -24.25
CA ARG A 374 4.49 14.41 -23.25
C ARG A 374 4.93 14.13 -21.83
N THR A 375 5.62 13.00 -21.60
CA THR A 375 6.16 12.60 -20.30
C THR A 375 7.65 12.93 -20.15
N GLY A 376 8.23 13.40 -21.26
CA GLY A 376 9.65 13.57 -21.49
C GLY A 376 10.25 14.83 -20.89
N THR A 377 11.38 14.69 -20.19
CA THR A 377 12.29 15.83 -19.96
C THR A 377 13.30 15.90 -21.10
N VAL A 378 13.42 17.06 -21.75
CA VAL A 378 14.22 17.24 -22.97
C VAL A 378 15.57 17.90 -22.74
N SER A 379 16.53 17.63 -23.63
CA SER A 379 17.83 18.32 -23.65
C SER A 379 17.71 19.80 -24.04
N PHE A 380 16.72 20.13 -24.86
CA PHE A 380 16.28 21.49 -25.15
C PHE A 380 14.85 21.46 -25.74
N PRO A 381 14.10 22.58 -25.70
CA PRO A 381 12.74 22.63 -26.25
C PRO A 381 12.65 22.26 -27.73
N PHE A 382 11.74 21.36 -28.09
CA PHE A 382 11.57 20.83 -29.45
C PHE A 382 11.37 21.91 -30.52
N VAL A 383 10.71 23.02 -30.18
CA VAL A 383 10.46 24.18 -31.06
C VAL A 383 11.75 24.78 -31.63
N MET A 384 12.88 24.62 -30.95
CA MET A 384 14.17 25.10 -31.44
C MET A 384 14.71 24.29 -32.62
N LEU A 385 14.14 23.12 -32.91
CA LEU A 385 14.39 22.37 -34.15
C LEU A 385 13.61 22.91 -35.35
N ALA A 386 12.64 23.80 -35.15
CA ALA A 386 11.94 24.45 -36.25
C ALA A 386 12.79 25.65 -36.72
N PRO A 387 13.43 25.59 -37.90
CA PRO A 387 14.08 26.78 -38.45
C PRO A 387 13.02 27.86 -38.65
N TYR A 388 13.24 29.02 -38.04
CA TYR A 388 12.27 30.12 -37.94
C TYR A 388 11.63 30.51 -39.28
N LEU A 389 10.34 30.83 -39.17
CA LEU A 389 9.29 31.19 -40.12
C LEU A 389 9.56 32.27 -41.21
N HIS A 390 10.78 32.68 -41.53
CA HIS A 390 10.99 33.66 -42.61
C HIS A 390 12.32 33.52 -43.36
N SER A 391 12.23 33.66 -44.68
CA SER A 391 13.36 33.63 -45.60
C SER A 391 13.99 35.01 -45.74
N HIS A 392 15.32 35.08 -45.64
CA HIS A 392 16.08 36.19 -46.20
C HIS A 392 16.69 35.75 -47.52
N THR A 393 16.20 36.29 -48.63
CA THR A 393 16.90 36.26 -49.91
C THR A 393 17.78 37.51 -49.98
N GLY A 394 19.09 37.34 -49.81
CA GLY A 394 20.07 38.39 -50.00
C GLY A 394 20.89 38.13 -51.26
N THR A 395 20.90 39.08 -52.19
CA THR A 395 21.88 39.09 -53.28
C THR A 395 23.10 39.88 -52.82
N ILE A 396 24.24 39.21 -52.60
CA ILE A 396 25.52 39.90 -52.43
C ILE A 396 26.00 40.25 -53.85
N ALA A 397 25.77 41.50 -54.27
CA ALA A 397 26.40 42.05 -55.46
C ALA A 397 27.73 42.69 -55.02
N ASP A 398 28.83 41.96 -55.16
CA ASP A 398 30.15 42.54 -54.94
C ASP A 398 30.53 43.35 -56.18
N ALA A 399 30.16 44.63 -56.18
CA ALA A 399 30.69 45.58 -57.12
C ALA A 399 32.08 45.99 -56.63
N ASN A 400 33.11 45.46 -57.29
CA ASN A 400 34.50 45.94 -57.30
C ASN A 400 35.52 45.11 -56.48
N LEU A 401 35.86 43.91 -56.97
CA LEU A 401 37.18 43.32 -56.71
C LEU A 401 38.10 43.63 -57.88
N GLY A 402 39.05 44.54 -57.62
CA GLY A 402 39.87 45.21 -58.60
C GLY A 402 40.77 44.32 -59.47
N SER A 403 41.16 44.91 -60.59
CA SER A 403 42.20 44.47 -61.52
C SER A 403 43.40 43.85 -60.80
N HIS A 404 43.69 42.57 -61.06
CA HIS A 404 44.99 41.99 -60.73
C HIS A 404 45.88 42.01 -61.98
N ASN A 405 47.11 42.47 -61.80
CA ASN A 405 48.11 42.59 -62.85
C ASN A 405 49.03 41.36 -62.81
N HIS A 406 49.17 40.63 -63.92
CA HIS A 406 50.12 39.53 -64.01
C HIS A 406 51.52 40.07 -64.24
N GLY A 407 52.28 40.24 -63.15
CA GLY A 407 53.73 40.44 -63.21
C GLY A 407 54.41 39.15 -63.63
N ASN A 408 54.74 39.03 -64.92
CA ASN A 408 55.45 37.87 -65.44
C ASN A 408 56.97 38.10 -65.32
N THR A 409 57.62 37.50 -64.32
CA THR A 409 59.09 37.47 -64.24
C THR A 409 59.64 36.33 -65.08
N GLY A 410 60.18 36.71 -66.25
CA GLY A 410 61.29 36.02 -66.92
C GLY A 410 60.98 34.68 -67.57
N LEU A 411 60.95 34.67 -68.90
CA LEU A 411 61.89 33.89 -69.71
C LEU A 411 61.92 34.48 -71.13
N THR A 412 63.13 34.51 -71.68
CA THR A 412 63.54 34.98 -72.99
C THR A 412 62.96 34.10 -74.11
N ASP A 413 62.09 34.66 -74.95
CA ASP A 413 62.12 34.67 -76.43
C ASP A 413 60.76 35.18 -76.94
N GLY A 414 60.74 35.95 -78.03
CA GLY A 414 59.55 36.61 -78.60
C GLY A 414 58.44 35.60 -78.89
N HIS A 415 57.15 35.90 -78.80
CA HIS A 415 56.40 36.97 -79.49
C HIS A 415 55.11 37.32 -78.72
N ARG A 416 54.72 38.60 -78.75
CA ARG A 416 53.56 39.17 -78.03
C ARG A 416 52.22 38.75 -78.66
N HIS A 417 51.26 38.35 -77.83
CA HIS A 417 49.84 38.38 -78.19
C HIS A 417 49.07 39.36 -77.30
N SER A 418 48.21 40.11 -77.98
CA SER A 418 47.41 41.26 -77.54
C SER A 418 46.57 40.95 -76.28
N THR A 419 46.63 41.82 -75.28
CA THR A 419 45.68 41.83 -74.17
C THR A 419 44.38 42.51 -74.63
N SER A 420 43.40 41.73 -75.04
CA SER A 420 42.01 42.20 -75.07
C SER A 420 41.52 42.29 -73.63
N ASN A 421 41.25 43.52 -73.20
CA ASN A 421 40.68 43.84 -71.90
C ASN A 421 39.19 43.46 -71.94
N GLU A 422 38.86 42.19 -71.76
CA GLU A 422 37.47 41.74 -71.66
C GLU A 422 36.98 41.96 -70.23
N ALA A 423 36.03 42.88 -70.07
CA ALA A 423 35.28 43.05 -68.84
C ALA A 423 34.45 41.77 -68.60
N LEU A 424 34.99 40.87 -67.78
CA LEU A 424 34.25 39.71 -67.30
C LEU A 424 33.10 40.23 -66.42
N GLY A 425 31.87 40.10 -66.93
CA GLY A 425 30.66 40.64 -66.33
C GLY A 425 30.41 40.16 -64.90
N SER A 426 29.59 40.91 -64.18
CA SER A 426 29.17 40.55 -62.82
C SER A 426 28.51 39.17 -62.81
N HIS A 427 28.90 38.31 -61.87
CA HIS A 427 28.12 37.13 -61.52
C HIS A 427 27.71 37.24 -60.06
N SER A 428 26.48 36.81 -59.78
CA SER A 428 25.91 36.82 -58.43
C SER A 428 25.92 35.41 -57.85
N HIS A 429 26.24 35.28 -56.58
CA HIS A 429 25.95 34.07 -55.82
C HIS A 429 24.56 34.19 -55.19
N GLY A 430 23.64 33.32 -55.59
CA GLY A 430 22.42 33.10 -54.84
C GLY A 430 22.71 32.18 -53.67
N LEU A 431 22.60 32.67 -52.43
CA LEU A 431 22.55 31.81 -51.26
C LEU A 431 21.09 31.41 -51.03
N THR A 432 20.75 30.18 -51.38
CA THR A 432 19.49 29.56 -50.97
C THR A 432 19.74 28.89 -49.62
N ILE A 433 19.19 29.45 -48.55
CA ILE A 433 19.12 28.74 -47.26
C ILE A 433 17.96 27.76 -47.37
N ASP A 434 18.26 26.46 -47.42
CA ASP A 434 17.25 25.40 -47.55
C ASP A 434 16.23 25.49 -46.40
N GLN A 435 14.97 25.69 -46.78
CA GLN A 435 13.85 25.79 -45.85
C GLN A 435 13.46 24.42 -45.31
N GLY A 436 12.97 24.36 -44.07
CA GLY A 436 12.23 23.21 -43.55
C GLY A 436 13.06 21.97 -43.19
N THR A 437 14.40 22.00 -43.34
CA THR A 437 15.25 20.90 -42.90
C THR A 437 15.55 21.03 -41.41
N VAL A 438 15.12 20.03 -40.62
CA VAL A 438 15.46 19.91 -39.19
C VAL A 438 16.98 19.87 -39.05
N PRO A 439 17.62 20.74 -38.25
CA PRO A 439 19.06 20.72 -38.06
C PRO A 439 19.48 19.40 -37.42
N THR A 440 20.63 18.87 -37.84
CA THR A 440 21.12 17.57 -37.37
C THR A 440 22.57 17.60 -36.89
N VAL A 441 22.85 16.74 -35.93
CA VAL A 441 24.17 16.41 -35.38
C VAL A 441 24.61 15.06 -35.92
N ALA A 442 25.79 15.01 -36.53
CA ALA A 442 26.37 13.76 -37.00
C ALA A 442 26.97 12.96 -35.83
N CYS A 443 26.66 11.67 -35.78
CA CYS A 443 27.30 10.65 -34.97
C CYS A 443 28.04 9.70 -35.92
N THR A 444 29.35 9.54 -35.71
CA THR A 444 30.26 8.76 -36.57
C THR A 444 31.13 7.84 -35.71
N ALA A 445 31.89 6.96 -36.34
CA ALA A 445 32.82 6.08 -35.64
C ALA A 445 33.94 6.84 -34.89
N SER A 446 34.17 8.11 -35.21
CA SER A 446 35.18 8.98 -34.58
C SER A 446 34.58 10.09 -33.72
N TYR A 447 33.24 10.25 -33.71
CA TYR A 447 32.57 11.29 -32.94
C TYR A 447 31.22 10.79 -32.40
N ALA A 448 31.12 10.73 -31.08
CA ALA A 448 29.91 10.41 -30.34
C ALA A 448 29.38 11.68 -29.67
N PRO A 449 28.25 12.23 -30.14
CA PRO A 449 27.61 13.37 -29.51
C PRO A 449 26.83 12.94 -28.26
N TRP A 450 26.65 13.88 -27.34
CA TRP A 450 26.00 13.68 -26.05
C TRP A 450 24.87 14.68 -25.89
N ALA A 451 23.73 14.18 -25.40
CA ALA A 451 22.63 15.02 -24.95
C ALA A 451 22.56 14.99 -23.42
N LEU A 452 22.37 16.17 -22.80
CA LEU A 452 22.20 16.30 -21.36
C LEU A 452 20.76 16.67 -21.03
N VAL A 453 20.22 16.11 -19.96
CA VAL A 453 18.87 16.37 -19.48
C VAL A 453 18.93 16.67 -17.98
N ILE A 454 18.29 17.76 -17.57
CA ILE A 454 18.17 18.16 -16.16
C ILE A 454 16.72 17.94 -15.74
N PHE A 455 16.51 17.08 -14.74
CA PHE A 455 15.17 16.71 -14.29
C PHE A 455 14.53 17.78 -13.42
N LYS A 456 13.31 18.17 -13.78
CA LYS A 456 12.50 19.15 -13.04
C LYS A 456 11.53 18.50 -12.05
N THR A 457 11.32 17.19 -12.15
CA THR A 457 10.38 16.43 -11.32
C THR A 457 10.97 15.10 -10.94
N GLN A 458 10.62 14.64 -9.73
CA GLN A 458 10.96 13.31 -9.26
C GLN A 458 10.03 12.28 -9.92
N ALA A 459 10.59 11.33 -10.66
CA ALA A 459 9.85 10.20 -11.22
C ALA A 459 10.79 9.13 -11.78
N GLU A 460 10.26 7.92 -11.89
CA GLU A 460 10.87 6.82 -12.63
C GLU A 460 10.88 7.16 -14.13
N ARG A 461 12.05 7.09 -14.77
CA ARG A 461 12.22 7.27 -16.22
C ARG A 461 12.71 5.98 -16.85
N LYS A 462 12.18 5.69 -18.03
CA LYS A 462 12.45 4.43 -18.74
C LYS A 462 12.49 4.57 -20.26
N VAL A 463 12.16 5.73 -20.83
CA VAL A 463 11.98 5.86 -22.28
C VAL A 463 12.92 6.92 -22.85
N PHE A 464 13.74 6.54 -23.84
CA PHE A 464 14.41 7.50 -24.71
C PHE A 464 13.49 7.83 -25.89
N THR A 465 13.30 9.11 -26.17
CA THR A 465 12.64 9.59 -27.39
C THR A 465 13.57 10.57 -28.12
N TYR A 466 13.86 10.31 -29.39
CA TYR A 466 14.77 11.12 -30.22
C TYR A 466 14.37 11.05 -31.71
N LEU A 467 14.97 11.90 -32.56
CA LEU A 467 14.82 11.79 -34.02
C LEU A 467 16.16 11.45 -34.64
N ALA A 468 16.16 10.45 -35.52
CA ALA A 468 17.39 10.03 -36.18
C ALA A 468 17.14 9.46 -37.58
N TRP A 469 18.20 9.47 -38.38
CA TRP A 469 18.31 8.72 -39.63
C TRP A 469 19.76 8.33 -39.88
N LYS A 470 20.01 7.50 -40.89
CA LYS A 470 21.36 7.07 -41.26
C LYS A 470 21.66 7.16 -42.75
N THR A 471 22.94 7.33 -43.05
CA THR A 471 23.53 7.14 -44.38
C THR A 471 24.64 6.11 -44.34
N GLY A 472 24.84 5.39 -45.46
CA GLY A 472 25.89 4.39 -45.57
C GLY A 472 25.68 3.22 -44.60
N THR A 473 26.77 2.51 -44.30
CA THR A 473 26.72 1.31 -43.45
C THR A 473 26.91 1.68 -41.99
N VAL A 474 25.84 1.55 -41.20
CA VAL A 474 25.88 1.63 -39.74
C VAL A 474 25.75 0.21 -39.18
N SER A 475 26.85 -0.33 -38.66
CA SER A 475 26.93 -1.70 -38.14
C SER A 475 26.35 -1.80 -36.74
N THR A 476 26.63 -0.80 -35.90
CA THR A 476 26.05 -0.70 -34.55
C THR A 476 25.66 0.73 -34.22
N PHE A 477 24.64 0.88 -33.38
CA PHE A 477 24.21 2.15 -32.81
C PHE A 477 23.68 1.91 -31.39
N TYR A 478 24.27 2.58 -30.41
CA TYR A 478 24.03 2.39 -28.99
C TYR A 478 23.81 3.73 -28.29
N LEU A 479 22.93 3.72 -27.29
CA LEU A 479 22.74 4.81 -26.34
C LEU A 479 23.34 4.36 -25.00
N ASP A 480 24.39 5.03 -24.55
CA ASP A 480 25.03 4.77 -23.25
C ASP A 480 24.58 5.86 -22.26
N LEU A 481 24.08 5.47 -21.08
CA LEU A 481 23.51 6.39 -20.08
C LEU A 481 24.48 6.68 -18.93
N TYR A 482 24.66 7.97 -18.64
CA TYR A 482 25.53 8.49 -17.59
C TYR A 482 24.74 9.36 -16.61
N ARG A 483 25.18 9.40 -15.36
CA ARG A 483 24.74 10.36 -14.34
C ARG A 483 25.89 11.32 -14.04
N GLN A 484 25.61 12.62 -14.05
CA GLN A 484 26.57 13.61 -13.61
C GLN A 484 26.52 13.73 -12.08
N ASN A 485 27.67 13.60 -11.44
CA ASN A 485 27.85 13.74 -10.00
C ASN A 485 27.90 15.22 -9.60
N ALA A 486 27.70 15.50 -8.31
CA ALA A 486 27.72 16.87 -7.78
C ALA A 486 29.07 17.61 -7.99
N ASP A 487 30.18 16.88 -8.14
CA ASP A 487 31.51 17.43 -8.41
C ASP A 487 31.75 17.74 -9.91
N GLY A 488 30.78 17.44 -10.78
CA GLY A 488 30.86 17.61 -12.23
C GLY A 488 31.49 16.45 -13.00
N SER A 489 31.90 15.38 -12.32
CA SER A 489 32.31 14.14 -12.99
C SER A 489 31.08 13.35 -13.48
N SER A 490 31.25 12.47 -14.46
CA SER A 490 30.15 11.62 -14.97
C SER A 490 30.42 10.15 -14.68
N THR A 491 29.43 9.44 -14.14
CA THR A 491 29.48 8.01 -13.86
C THR A 491 28.57 7.25 -14.81
N PHE A 492 29.05 6.15 -15.38
CA PHE A 492 28.22 5.27 -16.20
C PHE A 492 27.18 4.59 -15.31
N THR A 493 25.91 4.61 -15.71
CA THR A 493 24.81 4.04 -14.92
C THR A 493 24.76 2.51 -14.94
N GLY A 494 25.54 1.88 -15.84
CA GLY A 494 25.47 0.45 -16.13
C GLY A 494 24.60 0.13 -17.35
N TYR A 495 23.82 1.11 -17.82
CA TYR A 495 22.86 0.91 -18.91
C TYR A 495 23.42 1.30 -20.29
N THR A 496 23.38 0.35 -21.22
CA THR A 496 23.59 0.55 -22.67
C THR A 496 22.41 -0.09 -23.42
N SER A 497 21.84 0.62 -24.38
CA SER A 497 20.77 0.08 -25.24
C SER A 497 21.24 -1.18 -26.00
N PRO A 498 20.33 -2.05 -26.48
CA PRO A 498 20.67 -3.00 -27.53
C PRO A 498 21.10 -2.26 -28.81
N ASN A 499 21.59 -3.00 -29.81
CA ASN A 499 21.96 -2.41 -31.08
C ASN A 499 20.71 -1.87 -31.81
N LEU A 500 20.59 -0.54 -31.88
CA LEU A 500 19.48 0.18 -32.50
C LEU A 500 19.76 0.51 -33.99
N ALA A 501 20.87 0.06 -34.57
CA ALA A 501 21.22 0.39 -35.95
C ALA A 501 20.17 -0.08 -36.97
N GLY A 502 19.46 -1.18 -36.66
CA GLY A 502 18.36 -1.70 -37.46
C GLY A 502 17.15 -0.78 -37.47
N ASP A 503 16.87 -0.08 -36.37
CA ASP A 503 15.67 0.77 -36.20
C ASP A 503 15.74 2.06 -37.03
N LEU A 504 16.95 2.45 -37.44
CA LEU A 504 17.20 3.68 -38.20
C LEU A 504 16.80 3.55 -39.67
N SER A 505 16.02 4.52 -40.14
CA SER A 505 15.66 4.71 -41.54
C SER A 505 16.65 5.59 -42.31
N ALA A 506 16.50 5.65 -43.63
CA ALA A 506 17.24 6.58 -44.51
C ALA A 506 16.63 7.99 -44.53
N VAL A 507 15.51 8.20 -43.84
CA VAL A 507 14.86 9.50 -43.64
C VAL A 507 14.65 9.77 -42.16
N LEU A 508 14.62 11.05 -41.79
CA LEU A 508 14.47 11.48 -40.40
C LEU A 508 13.13 10.98 -39.84
N THR A 509 13.20 10.19 -38.78
CA THR A 509 12.04 9.57 -38.15
C THR A 509 12.15 9.65 -36.63
N TRP A 510 11.00 9.68 -35.96
CA TRP A 510 10.93 9.49 -34.51
C TRP A 510 11.37 8.09 -34.13
N GLN A 511 12.19 8.01 -33.10
CA GLN A 511 12.71 6.79 -32.52
C GLN A 511 12.37 6.80 -31.03
N GLN A 512 11.89 5.66 -30.55
CA GLN A 512 11.63 5.44 -29.13
C GLN A 512 12.27 4.14 -28.69
N HIS A 513 12.95 4.20 -27.55
CA HIS A 513 13.57 3.03 -26.95
C HIS A 513 13.22 2.92 -25.47
N LEU A 514 12.57 1.81 -25.11
CA LEU A 514 12.30 1.43 -23.73
C LEU A 514 13.54 0.77 -23.12
N MET A 515 14.02 1.33 -22.01
CA MET A 515 15.10 0.78 -21.20
C MET A 515 14.66 -0.49 -20.47
N THR A 516 15.59 -1.43 -20.28
CA THR A 516 15.39 -2.56 -19.36
C THR A 516 15.46 -2.09 -17.91
N ASP A 517 16.39 -1.17 -17.65
CA ASP A 517 16.64 -0.63 -16.32
C ASP A 517 15.84 0.67 -16.11
N VAL A 518 15.55 0.95 -14.85
CA VAL A 518 14.82 2.14 -14.41
C VAL A 518 15.81 3.13 -13.81
N ILE A 519 15.68 4.41 -14.17
CA ILE A 519 16.32 5.47 -13.41
C ILE A 519 15.30 6.19 -12.54
N ASN A 520 15.63 6.31 -11.26
CA ASN A 520 14.90 7.15 -10.31
C ASN A 520 15.58 8.51 -10.33
N ALA A 521 15.01 9.45 -11.08
CA ALA A 521 15.55 10.79 -11.18
C ALA A 521 14.91 11.68 -10.11
N ASP A 522 15.74 12.39 -9.35
CA ASP A 522 15.30 13.44 -8.43
C ASP A 522 15.32 14.82 -9.10
N VAL A 523 14.70 15.81 -8.46
CA VAL A 523 14.72 17.20 -8.95
C VAL A 523 16.16 17.73 -8.93
N GLY A 524 16.63 18.22 -10.06
CA GLY A 524 17.99 18.75 -10.24
C GLY A 524 19.01 17.70 -10.65
N ASP A 525 18.66 16.41 -10.68
CA ASP A 525 19.55 15.39 -11.24
C ASP A 525 19.84 15.66 -12.71
N VAL A 526 21.09 15.43 -13.10
CA VAL A 526 21.56 15.59 -14.48
C VAL A 526 21.98 14.23 -15.02
N TYR A 527 21.30 13.81 -16.08
CA TYR A 527 21.66 12.60 -16.82
C TYR A 527 22.12 12.97 -18.22
N GLU A 528 23.03 12.16 -18.74
CA GLU A 528 23.68 12.39 -20.02
C GLU A 528 23.60 11.12 -20.85
N VAL A 529 23.31 11.25 -22.13
CA VAL A 529 23.23 10.11 -23.06
C VAL A 529 24.23 10.30 -24.17
N GLN A 530 25.13 9.34 -24.28
CA GLN A 530 26.07 9.23 -25.38
C GLN A 530 25.43 8.45 -26.53
N PHE A 531 25.47 9.00 -27.72
CA PHE A 531 25.13 8.30 -28.95
C PHE A 531 26.41 7.76 -29.59
N ARG A 532 26.54 6.44 -29.69
CA ARG A 532 27.73 5.76 -30.20
C ARG A 532 27.38 4.86 -31.37
N MET A 533 28.12 4.97 -32.46
CA MET A 533 27.92 4.13 -33.63
C MET A 533 29.23 3.50 -34.12
N THR A 534 29.13 2.41 -34.87
CA THR A 534 30.24 1.85 -35.65
C THR A 534 29.81 1.61 -37.10
N GLY A 535 30.80 1.53 -38.00
CA GLY A 535 30.58 1.39 -39.43
C GLY A 535 31.18 2.57 -40.20
N SER A 536 31.13 2.50 -41.53
CA SER A 536 31.62 3.55 -42.43
C SER A 536 30.59 4.65 -42.70
N GLY A 537 29.35 4.47 -42.24
CA GLY A 537 28.25 5.40 -42.42
C GLY A 537 28.23 6.55 -41.41
N THR A 538 27.07 7.19 -41.29
CA THR A 538 26.81 8.28 -40.34
C THR A 538 25.38 8.15 -39.83
N VAL A 539 25.18 8.37 -38.54
CA VAL A 539 23.85 8.56 -37.94
C VAL A 539 23.65 10.05 -37.73
N PHE A 540 22.57 10.60 -38.25
CA PHE A 540 22.21 12.01 -38.06
C PHE A 540 21.08 12.09 -37.03
N LEU A 541 21.34 12.77 -35.93
CA LEU A 541 20.40 13.04 -34.85
C LEU A 541 19.83 14.44 -35.03
N ALA A 542 18.54 14.68 -34.84
CA ALA A 542 18.06 16.06 -34.77
C ALA A 542 18.77 16.80 -33.63
N GLY A 543 19.25 18.02 -33.85
CA GLY A 543 20.02 18.74 -32.86
C GLY A 543 20.51 20.10 -33.33
N ILE A 544 20.90 20.95 -32.38
CA ILE A 544 21.32 22.34 -32.62
C ILE A 544 22.72 22.59 -32.07
N ASN A 545 23.40 23.58 -32.64
CA ASN A 545 24.68 24.04 -32.12
C ASN A 545 24.47 25.31 -31.29
N TRP A 546 24.70 25.23 -29.98
CA TRP A 546 24.61 26.40 -29.10
C TRP A 546 25.84 27.30 -29.22
N PRO A 547 25.70 28.62 -28.99
CA PRO A 547 26.85 29.46 -28.68
C PRO A 547 27.57 28.92 -27.43
N TYR A 548 28.90 29.00 -27.42
CA TYR A 548 29.74 28.56 -26.29
C TYR A 548 30.29 29.78 -25.55
N PRO A 549 29.50 30.43 -24.67
CA PRO A 549 30.03 31.49 -23.82
C PRO A 549 31.02 30.90 -22.82
N ASN A 550 31.86 31.77 -22.25
CA ASN A 550 32.74 31.37 -21.14
C ASN A 550 31.89 30.80 -20.00
N PRO A 551 32.22 29.60 -19.48
CA PRO A 551 31.47 28.97 -18.41
C PRO A 551 31.33 29.85 -17.16
N ILE A 552 30.17 29.77 -16.50
CA ILE A 552 30.00 30.37 -15.17
C ILE A 552 30.66 29.45 -14.14
N PRO A 553 31.67 29.91 -13.38
CA PRO A 553 32.34 29.07 -12.39
C PRO A 553 31.36 28.50 -11.36
N GLY A 554 31.49 27.22 -11.06
CA GLY A 554 30.70 26.54 -10.03
C GLY A 554 29.31 26.06 -10.47
N LEU A 555 28.87 26.34 -11.70
CA LEU A 555 27.61 25.82 -12.25
C LEU A 555 27.90 24.80 -13.35
N ARG A 556 27.51 23.55 -13.16
CA ARG A 556 27.56 22.49 -14.19
C ARG A 556 26.16 21.90 -14.39
N PRO A 557 25.83 21.45 -15.61
CA PRO A 557 26.66 21.45 -16.83
C PRO A 557 26.84 22.83 -17.46
N TYR A 558 27.92 23.03 -18.23
CA TYR A 558 28.21 24.31 -18.91
C TYR A 558 27.42 24.53 -20.21
N THR A 559 26.90 23.45 -20.80
CA THR A 559 26.04 23.50 -22.00
C THR A 559 25.21 22.21 -22.07
N GLY A 560 24.15 22.22 -22.88
CA GLY A 560 23.24 21.08 -23.06
C GLY A 560 23.82 19.93 -23.90
N GLY A 561 24.97 20.12 -24.54
CA GLY A 561 25.61 19.13 -25.43
C GLY A 561 27.07 18.88 -25.11
N ALA A 562 27.58 17.74 -25.55
CA ALA A 562 28.99 17.40 -25.44
C ALA A 562 29.39 16.43 -26.55
N GLY A 563 30.69 16.16 -26.68
CA GLY A 563 31.19 15.18 -27.64
C GLY A 563 32.45 14.48 -27.14
N ARG A 564 32.64 13.24 -27.59
CA ARG A 564 33.92 12.54 -27.46
C ARG A 564 34.22 11.69 -28.67
N ASN A 565 35.47 11.29 -28.82
CA ASN A 565 35.82 10.21 -29.72
C ASN A 565 35.48 8.85 -29.08
N PRO A 566 34.58 8.04 -29.69
CA PRO A 566 34.18 6.74 -29.15
C PRO A 566 35.13 5.60 -29.50
N SER A 567 36.25 5.86 -30.20
CA SER A 567 37.27 4.84 -30.49
C SER A 567 37.97 4.30 -29.23
N THR A 568 37.76 4.95 -28.08
CA THR A 568 38.15 4.46 -26.75
C THR A 568 36.95 3.80 -26.07
N ALA A 569 37.22 2.70 -25.34
CA ALA A 569 36.21 1.98 -24.58
C ALA A 569 35.37 2.93 -23.72
N THR A 570 34.06 2.67 -23.62
CA THR A 570 33.11 3.42 -22.80
C THR A 570 33.61 3.50 -21.35
N PRO A 571 34.07 4.67 -20.87
CA PRO A 571 34.66 4.76 -19.54
C PRO A 571 33.58 4.55 -18.49
N ALA A 572 33.91 3.77 -17.44
CA ALA A 572 33.02 3.60 -16.29
C ALA A 572 32.83 4.90 -15.50
N SER A 573 33.82 5.79 -15.53
CA SER A 573 33.74 7.14 -14.98
C SER A 573 34.58 8.12 -15.79
N ILE A 574 34.18 9.39 -15.76
CA ILE A 574 34.86 10.51 -16.43
C ILE A 574 35.11 11.59 -15.39
N ALA A 575 36.37 11.85 -15.07
CA ALA A 575 36.75 12.87 -14.10
C ALA A 575 36.33 14.28 -14.53
N THR A 576 36.06 15.17 -13.57
CA THR A 576 35.56 16.54 -13.80
C THR A 576 36.36 17.31 -14.84
N ALA A 577 37.71 17.30 -14.79
CA ALA A 577 38.53 18.05 -15.74
C ALA A 577 38.37 17.55 -17.19
N THR A 578 38.23 16.23 -17.37
CA THR A 578 37.94 15.63 -18.68
C THR A 578 36.51 15.93 -19.10
N ARG A 579 35.56 15.92 -18.17
CA ARG A 579 34.16 16.24 -18.46
C ARG A 579 33.99 17.70 -18.88
N ASP A 580 34.73 18.60 -18.24
CA ASP A 580 34.73 20.03 -18.55
C ASP A 580 35.27 20.32 -19.96
N SER A 581 36.27 19.56 -20.44
CA SER A 581 36.79 19.69 -21.81
C SER A 581 35.88 19.09 -22.88
N MET A 582 34.93 18.22 -22.49
CA MET A 582 33.96 17.61 -23.40
C MET A 582 32.77 18.50 -23.75
N TYR A 583 32.56 19.64 -23.05
CA TYR A 583 31.50 20.62 -23.34
C TYR A 583 31.76 21.41 -24.63
N THR A 584 31.97 20.67 -25.70
CA THR A 584 32.26 21.13 -27.05
C THR A 584 31.38 20.34 -28.00
N GLY A 585 30.76 21.03 -28.93
CA GLY A 585 29.94 20.40 -29.96
C GLY A 585 28.44 20.43 -29.69
N PRO A 586 27.67 20.20 -30.77
CA PRO A 586 26.24 20.47 -30.80
C PRO A 586 25.46 19.53 -29.88
N THR A 587 24.25 19.95 -29.52
CA THR A 587 23.33 19.20 -28.65
C THR A 587 22.32 18.41 -29.47
N PRO A 588 22.33 17.07 -29.41
CA PRO A 588 21.25 16.25 -29.93
C PRO A 588 19.96 16.46 -29.12
N PHE A 589 18.83 16.45 -29.81
CA PHE A 589 17.52 16.40 -29.18
C PHE A 589 17.31 15.01 -28.59
N LEU A 590 17.05 14.99 -27.28
CA LEU A 590 16.71 13.79 -26.56
C LEU A 590 15.65 14.12 -25.52
N SER A 591 14.68 13.24 -25.38
CA SER A 591 13.72 13.20 -24.29
C SER A 591 13.93 11.95 -23.43
N LEU A 592 13.93 12.13 -22.11
CA LEU A 592 13.85 11.06 -21.11
C LEU A 592 12.48 11.06 -20.45
N GLY A 593 11.66 10.09 -20.84
CA GLY A 593 10.26 9.97 -20.47
C GLY A 593 9.95 8.77 -19.58
N ILE A 594 8.67 8.66 -19.25
CA ILE A 594 8.09 7.61 -18.42
C ILE A 594 7.45 6.57 -19.35
N ASP A 595 7.52 5.30 -18.97
CA ASP A 595 6.79 4.25 -19.69
C ASP A 595 5.34 4.22 -19.23
N ILE A 596 4.43 4.62 -20.12
CA ILE A 596 2.98 4.50 -19.99
C ILE A 596 2.44 3.36 -20.87
N GLY A 597 3.31 2.45 -21.32
CA GLY A 597 2.99 1.35 -22.23
C GLY A 597 3.05 1.71 -23.72
N GLN A 598 3.43 2.95 -24.06
CA GLN A 598 3.38 3.51 -25.41
C GLN A 598 4.30 2.83 -26.42
N VAL A 599 5.42 2.24 -25.96
CA VAL A 599 6.43 1.65 -26.84
C VAL A 599 5.98 0.30 -27.42
N ASN A 600 5.15 -0.44 -26.68
CA ASN A 600 4.72 -1.81 -27.01
C ASN A 600 3.32 -1.88 -27.64
N LEU A 601 2.69 -0.75 -27.94
CA LEU A 601 1.38 -0.75 -28.59
C LEU A 601 1.50 -1.29 -30.03
N PRO A 602 0.54 -2.11 -30.50
CA PRO A 602 0.43 -2.49 -31.90
C PRO A 602 0.36 -1.24 -32.79
N ARG A 603 1.16 -1.20 -33.84
CA ARG A 603 1.23 -0.07 -34.77
C ARG A 603 0.48 -0.38 -36.04
N THR A 604 -0.19 0.63 -36.58
CA THR A 604 -0.89 0.56 -37.86
C THR A 604 -0.59 1.81 -38.66
N PHE A 605 -0.39 1.64 -39.97
CA PHE A 605 -0.05 2.70 -40.90
C PHE A 605 -0.88 2.53 -42.16
N TYR A 606 -1.43 3.63 -42.66
CA TYR A 606 -2.29 3.63 -43.85
C TYR A 606 -1.89 4.77 -44.77
N ASP A 607 -1.85 4.48 -46.07
CA ASP A 607 -1.71 5.49 -47.11
C ASP A 607 -2.56 5.11 -48.33
N ASN A 608 -3.47 6.00 -48.69
CA ASN A 608 -4.32 5.87 -49.87
C ASN A 608 -3.81 6.64 -51.08
N PHE A 609 -2.62 7.25 -50.97
CA PHE A 609 -1.93 8.01 -52.01
C PHE A 609 -2.73 9.18 -52.62
N ASN A 610 -3.92 9.51 -52.10
CA ASN A 610 -4.77 10.59 -52.61
C ASN A 610 -4.19 11.99 -52.33
N THR A 611 -3.25 12.08 -51.39
CA THR A 611 -2.53 13.32 -51.09
C THR A 611 -1.41 13.63 -52.09
N ASN A 612 -1.14 12.72 -53.04
CA ASN A 612 -0.06 12.82 -54.01
C ASN A 612 1.31 13.11 -53.37
N SER A 613 1.52 12.58 -52.16
CA SER A 613 2.71 12.84 -51.33
C SER A 613 3.44 11.55 -50.99
N TRP A 614 4.77 11.64 -50.90
CA TRP A 614 5.66 10.54 -50.50
C TRP A 614 6.34 10.80 -49.14
N ASN A 615 5.82 11.73 -48.35
CA ASN A 615 6.49 12.23 -47.13
C ASN A 615 6.84 11.13 -46.11
N ASN A 616 6.07 10.04 -46.05
CA ASN A 616 6.30 8.93 -45.13
C ASN A 616 7.00 7.72 -45.77
N TRP A 617 7.58 7.89 -46.96
CA TRP A 617 8.11 6.78 -47.76
C TRP A 617 9.57 6.98 -48.12
N VAL A 618 10.34 5.90 -48.05
CA VAL A 618 11.67 5.80 -48.65
C VAL A 618 11.54 5.11 -50.00
N ARG A 619 11.94 5.78 -51.08
CA ARG A 619 11.83 5.24 -52.45
C ARG A 619 13.19 4.91 -53.04
N SER A 620 13.22 3.94 -53.95
CA SER A 620 14.39 3.70 -54.79
C SER A 620 14.78 4.97 -55.54
N THR A 621 16.08 5.27 -55.62
CA THR A 621 16.62 6.51 -56.22
C THR A 621 17.01 6.38 -57.70
N SER A 622 16.76 5.22 -58.33
CA SER A 622 17.11 4.96 -59.73
C SER A 622 16.18 5.68 -60.73
N ALA A 623 16.60 5.74 -61.99
CA ALA A 623 15.75 6.24 -63.09
C ALA A 623 14.43 5.45 -63.13
N GLY A 624 13.30 6.16 -63.14
CA GLY A 624 11.96 5.58 -63.16
C GLY A 624 11.35 5.22 -61.81
N GLN A 625 11.64 5.99 -60.76
CA GLN A 625 11.05 5.88 -59.43
C GLN A 625 9.52 5.66 -59.45
N LEU A 626 8.99 5.06 -58.37
CA LEU A 626 7.54 4.99 -58.16
C LEU A 626 6.93 6.39 -58.19
N SER A 627 5.85 6.56 -58.93
CA SER A 627 5.07 7.80 -59.04
C SER A 627 3.66 7.61 -58.51
N ILE A 628 3.01 8.70 -58.12
CA ILE A 628 1.57 8.69 -57.83
C ILE A 628 0.86 9.35 -59.02
N SER A 629 -0.17 8.69 -59.54
CA SER A 629 -1.00 9.17 -60.64
C SER A 629 -2.45 8.78 -60.39
N ASN A 630 -3.36 9.76 -60.41
CA ASN A 630 -4.79 9.57 -60.10
C ASN A 630 -5.03 8.84 -58.77
N GLY A 631 -4.28 9.20 -57.73
CA GLY A 631 -4.38 8.59 -56.40
C GLY A 631 -3.80 7.18 -56.30
N ARG A 632 -3.07 6.70 -57.32
CA ARG A 632 -2.54 5.33 -57.37
C ARG A 632 -1.04 5.33 -57.58
N VAL A 633 -0.36 4.34 -57.02
CA VAL A 633 1.06 4.13 -57.24
C VAL A 633 1.28 3.44 -58.59
N THR A 634 2.15 4.03 -59.41
CA THR A 634 2.51 3.56 -60.74
C THR A 634 4.02 3.61 -60.94
N TYR A 635 4.49 2.99 -62.02
CA TYR A 635 5.89 3.10 -62.43
C TYR A 635 6.13 4.45 -63.13
N GLY A 636 7.05 5.27 -62.62
CA GLY A 636 7.20 6.68 -63.03
C GLY A 636 8.24 6.96 -64.13
N GLY A 637 8.87 5.96 -64.73
CA GLY A 637 9.82 6.16 -65.83
C GLY A 637 9.74 5.14 -66.96
N SER A 638 10.70 5.26 -67.89
CA SER A 638 10.74 4.50 -69.14
C SER A 638 11.67 3.30 -69.12
N SER A 639 12.62 3.24 -68.18
CA SER A 639 13.60 2.16 -68.04
C SER A 639 12.98 0.88 -67.47
N ASP A 640 13.42 -0.27 -67.96
CA ASP A 640 13.05 -1.57 -67.39
C ASP A 640 13.72 -1.77 -66.02
N GLY A 641 13.04 -2.48 -65.12
CA GLY A 641 13.57 -2.80 -63.79
C GLY A 641 12.50 -2.84 -62.71
N TYR A 642 12.96 -2.97 -61.46
CA TYR A 642 12.13 -2.99 -60.27
C TYR A 642 12.25 -1.67 -59.51
N GLN A 643 11.13 -1.18 -59.01
CA GLN A 643 11.07 0.02 -58.20
C GLN A 643 10.31 -0.31 -56.93
N ALA A 644 10.85 0.09 -55.79
CA ALA A 644 10.28 -0.19 -54.50
C ALA A 644 10.11 1.08 -53.67
N GLY A 645 9.11 1.05 -52.80
CA GLY A 645 8.86 2.03 -51.77
C GLY A 645 8.73 1.29 -50.44
N CYS A 646 9.45 1.74 -49.43
CA CYS A 646 9.36 1.23 -48.07
C CYS A 646 8.71 2.29 -47.20
N TYR A 647 7.75 1.90 -46.36
CA TYR A 647 7.16 2.84 -45.40
C TYR A 647 8.23 3.19 -44.36
N ALA A 648 8.38 4.47 -44.03
CA ALA A 648 9.53 4.96 -43.24
C ALA A 648 9.52 4.47 -41.78
N TYR A 649 8.35 4.06 -41.27
CA TYR A 649 8.17 3.56 -39.91
C TYR A 649 8.07 2.04 -39.86
N GLN A 650 8.66 1.45 -38.83
CA GLN A 650 8.55 0.03 -38.52
C GLN A 650 7.38 -0.27 -37.56
N THR A 651 6.81 -1.48 -37.65
CA THR A 651 5.84 -1.95 -36.66
C THR A 651 6.54 -2.32 -35.33
N SER A 652 5.78 -2.54 -34.26
CA SER A 652 6.35 -2.77 -32.92
C SER A 652 6.81 -4.21 -32.70
N THR A 653 6.27 -5.18 -33.46
CA THR A 653 6.57 -6.61 -33.32
C THR A 653 7.00 -7.25 -34.64
N ASP A 654 7.45 -8.50 -34.59
CA ASP A 654 7.68 -9.29 -35.81
C ASP A 654 6.38 -9.91 -36.35
N GLN A 655 5.25 -9.79 -35.65
CA GLN A 655 3.94 -10.24 -36.14
C GLN A 655 3.31 -9.18 -37.04
N GLN A 656 3.77 -9.14 -38.29
CA GLN A 656 3.47 -8.05 -39.22
C GLN A 656 2.56 -8.47 -40.37
N SER A 657 1.80 -7.52 -40.90
CA SER A 657 1.03 -7.69 -42.14
C SER A 657 1.11 -6.45 -43.01
N VAL A 658 1.18 -6.65 -44.32
CA VAL A 658 1.03 -5.61 -45.33
C VAL A 658 -0.16 -5.97 -46.20
N GLN A 659 -0.98 -4.97 -46.46
CA GLN A 659 -2.14 -5.04 -47.33
C GLN A 659 -2.00 -4.00 -48.45
N ILE A 660 -2.49 -4.36 -49.64
CA ILE A 660 -2.60 -3.44 -50.78
C ILE A 660 -3.79 -3.82 -51.65
N ASP A 661 -4.37 -2.82 -52.30
CA ASP A 661 -5.29 -3.02 -53.41
C ASP A 661 -4.53 -3.05 -54.73
N ILE A 662 -4.75 -4.11 -55.49
CA ILE A 662 -4.24 -4.28 -56.84
C ILE A 662 -5.37 -3.97 -57.80
N VAL A 663 -5.27 -2.83 -58.49
CA VAL A 663 -6.35 -2.22 -59.28
C VAL A 663 -6.70 -3.04 -60.52
N GLU A 664 -5.68 -3.63 -61.13
CA GLU A 664 -5.77 -4.48 -62.33
C GLU A 664 -4.69 -5.54 -62.23
N THR A 665 -4.84 -6.71 -62.83
CA THR A 665 -3.75 -7.69 -62.92
C THR A 665 -3.14 -7.70 -64.31
N LYS A 666 -1.82 -7.79 -64.40
CA LYS A 666 -1.07 -7.81 -65.65
C LYS A 666 -0.13 -9.01 -65.70
N GLN A 667 0.36 -9.32 -66.90
CA GLN A 667 1.40 -10.34 -67.12
C GLN A 667 2.71 -10.05 -66.35
N LEU A 668 2.94 -8.78 -65.98
CA LEU A 668 4.03 -8.40 -65.10
C LEU A 668 3.54 -8.28 -63.67
N GLY A 669 4.17 -9.06 -62.80
CA GLY A 669 3.84 -9.06 -61.38
C GLY A 669 4.31 -7.79 -60.68
N GLY A 670 3.49 -7.32 -59.76
CA GLY A 670 3.79 -6.27 -58.80
C GLY A 670 3.09 -6.58 -57.48
N GLY A 671 3.42 -5.86 -56.43
CA GLY A 671 2.79 -6.11 -55.14
C GLY A 671 3.51 -5.47 -53.97
N LEU A 672 3.66 -6.27 -52.92
CA LEU A 672 4.08 -5.81 -51.60
C LEU A 672 5.25 -6.64 -51.08
N PHE A 673 5.90 -6.16 -50.04
CA PHE A 673 6.91 -6.90 -49.30
C PHE A 673 6.81 -6.62 -47.80
N LEU A 674 7.27 -7.58 -47.02
CA LEU A 674 7.24 -7.62 -45.56
C LEU A 674 8.54 -8.24 -45.05
N CYS A 675 8.85 -8.04 -43.77
CA CYS A 675 10.10 -8.47 -43.15
C CYS A 675 11.33 -7.82 -43.82
N GLY A 676 11.14 -6.64 -44.40
CA GLY A 676 12.16 -5.89 -45.14
C GLY A 676 12.97 -4.97 -44.22
N SER A 677 14.01 -4.34 -44.76
CA SER A 677 14.71 -3.25 -44.06
C SER A 677 14.22 -1.87 -44.52
N SER A 678 14.74 -0.82 -43.88
CA SER A 678 14.50 0.57 -44.28
C SER A 678 15.04 0.93 -45.67
N THR A 679 15.78 0.03 -46.33
CA THR A 679 16.21 0.19 -47.72
C THR A 679 15.16 -0.40 -48.65
N PRO A 680 14.53 0.41 -49.54
CA PRO A 680 13.48 -0.05 -50.43
C PRO A 680 14.04 -0.99 -51.51
N ALA A 681 13.69 -2.27 -51.41
CA ALA A 681 14.04 -3.29 -52.38
C ALA A 681 13.02 -4.45 -52.34
N TRP A 682 12.57 -4.90 -53.52
CA TRP A 682 11.57 -5.98 -53.64
C TRP A 682 12.09 -7.35 -53.18
N ASN A 683 13.41 -7.55 -53.22
CA ASN A 683 14.10 -8.79 -52.88
C ASN A 683 14.69 -8.75 -51.45
N ASN A 684 14.13 -7.91 -50.58
CA ASN A 684 14.59 -7.73 -49.21
C ASN A 684 13.48 -8.16 -48.25
N GLY A 685 13.57 -9.40 -47.75
CA GLY A 685 12.51 -10.02 -46.98
C GLY A 685 11.59 -10.89 -47.82
N ALA A 686 10.35 -11.04 -47.38
CA ALA A 686 9.31 -11.79 -48.08
C ALA A 686 8.53 -10.84 -49.01
N SER A 687 8.34 -11.22 -50.27
CA SER A 687 7.59 -10.39 -51.22
C SER A 687 6.51 -11.16 -51.96
N LEU A 688 5.36 -10.51 -52.13
CA LEU A 688 4.25 -10.98 -52.93
C LEU A 688 4.32 -10.33 -54.31
N SER A 689 4.19 -11.15 -55.33
CA SER A 689 4.00 -10.75 -56.72
C SER A 689 2.68 -11.31 -57.22
N VAL A 690 1.78 -10.43 -57.66
CA VAL A 690 0.49 -10.83 -58.24
C VAL A 690 0.50 -10.59 -59.74
N TYR A 691 0.24 -11.66 -60.48
CA TYR A 691 0.12 -11.72 -61.93
C TYR A 691 -1.36 -11.89 -62.31
N ASP A 692 -1.66 -11.87 -63.61
CA ASP A 692 -2.97 -12.24 -64.15
C ASP A 692 -3.37 -13.70 -63.85
N GLU A 693 -2.41 -14.63 -63.93
CA GLU A 693 -2.66 -16.07 -63.81
C GLU A 693 -2.03 -16.73 -62.57
N ALA A 694 -1.38 -15.95 -61.70
CA ALA A 694 -0.73 -16.48 -60.51
C ALA A 694 -0.54 -15.45 -59.40
N ALA A 695 -0.48 -15.93 -58.16
CA ALA A 695 0.14 -15.20 -57.05
C ALA A 695 1.40 -15.97 -56.63
N LYS A 696 2.49 -15.25 -56.37
CA LYS A 696 3.80 -15.86 -56.07
C LYS A 696 4.41 -15.20 -54.85
N LEU A 697 4.88 -16.02 -53.91
CA LEU A 697 5.62 -15.62 -52.73
C LEU A 697 7.11 -15.86 -52.97
N TYR A 698 7.91 -14.83 -52.70
CA TYR A 698 9.35 -14.84 -52.83
C TYR A 698 10.03 -14.65 -51.47
N ALA A 699 11.13 -15.34 -51.24
CA ALA A 699 12.06 -15.09 -50.16
C ALA A 699 13.37 -14.53 -50.71
N ASN A 700 13.70 -13.28 -50.38
CA ASN A 700 14.88 -12.56 -50.88
C ASN A 700 15.05 -12.64 -52.42
N GLY A 701 13.93 -12.61 -53.15
CA GLY A 701 13.88 -12.69 -54.61
C GLY A 701 13.84 -14.10 -55.21
N THR A 702 13.89 -15.16 -54.40
CA THR A 702 13.71 -16.55 -54.84
C THR A 702 12.28 -17.00 -54.61
N GLU A 703 11.61 -17.57 -55.62
CA GLU A 703 10.24 -18.09 -55.45
C GLU A 703 10.25 -19.26 -54.47
N VAL A 704 9.39 -19.20 -53.43
CA VAL A 704 9.28 -20.24 -52.39
C VAL A 704 7.92 -20.92 -52.35
N ALA A 705 6.88 -20.24 -52.83
CA ALA A 705 5.54 -20.80 -52.95
C ALA A 705 4.75 -20.02 -54.00
N SER A 706 3.79 -20.68 -54.65
CA SER A 706 2.92 -20.04 -55.62
C SER A 706 1.53 -20.67 -55.63
N TYR A 707 0.55 -19.84 -56.01
CA TYR A 707 -0.80 -20.24 -56.34
C TYR A 707 -1.00 -20.03 -57.84
N THR A 708 -1.46 -21.06 -58.55
CA THR A 708 -1.74 -21.02 -59.99
C THR A 708 -3.24 -20.97 -60.22
N GLY A 709 -3.71 -19.94 -60.92
CA GLY A 709 -5.12 -19.67 -61.17
C GLY A 709 -5.39 -18.17 -61.30
N SER A 710 -6.52 -17.80 -61.91
CA SER A 710 -6.89 -16.40 -62.06
C SER A 710 -7.17 -15.76 -60.70
N VAL A 711 -6.21 -14.97 -60.22
CA VAL A 711 -6.31 -14.25 -58.95
C VAL A 711 -6.89 -12.85 -59.15
N GLY A 712 -6.79 -12.23 -60.33
CA GLY A 712 -7.51 -10.99 -60.67
C GLY A 712 -7.25 -9.78 -59.74
N ALA A 713 -7.89 -8.65 -60.04
CA ALA A 713 -7.84 -7.45 -59.20
C ALA A 713 -8.47 -7.70 -57.82
N GLY A 714 -8.05 -6.93 -56.81
CA GLY A 714 -8.61 -6.99 -55.47
C GLY A 714 -7.61 -6.66 -54.37
N THR A 715 -8.04 -6.86 -53.13
CA THR A 715 -7.23 -6.61 -51.93
C THR A 715 -6.46 -7.85 -51.53
N TYR A 716 -5.15 -7.68 -51.30
CA TYR A 716 -4.23 -8.74 -50.91
C TYR A 716 -3.53 -8.40 -49.61
N ILE A 717 -3.32 -9.41 -48.77
CA ILE A 717 -2.51 -9.34 -47.56
C ILE A 717 -1.35 -10.32 -47.68
N LEU A 718 -0.14 -9.88 -47.33
CA LEU A 718 0.94 -10.75 -46.89
C LEU A 718 1.14 -10.53 -45.40
N ARG A 719 1.07 -11.60 -44.61
CA ARG A 719 1.33 -11.55 -43.18
C ARG A 719 2.33 -12.60 -42.76
N TYR A 720 3.03 -12.31 -41.67
CA TYR A 720 3.99 -13.19 -41.05
C TYR A 720 3.56 -13.52 -39.62
N ASN A 721 3.54 -14.82 -39.31
CA ASN A 721 3.30 -15.35 -37.97
C ASN A 721 4.63 -15.84 -37.37
N PRO A 722 5.20 -15.14 -36.36
CA PRO A 722 6.46 -15.53 -35.75
C PRO A 722 6.37 -16.79 -34.90
N THR A 723 5.19 -17.17 -34.42
CA THR A 723 5.01 -18.39 -33.60
C THR A 723 5.19 -19.65 -34.43
N THR A 724 4.69 -19.65 -35.66
CA THR A 724 4.77 -20.80 -36.58
C THR A 724 5.81 -20.61 -37.68
N ASN A 725 6.54 -19.49 -37.67
CA ASN A 725 7.45 -19.05 -38.72
C ASN A 725 6.83 -19.17 -40.13
N THR A 726 5.56 -18.74 -40.24
CA THR A 726 4.75 -18.94 -41.45
C THR A 726 4.41 -17.61 -42.10
N PHE A 727 4.55 -17.56 -43.42
CA PHE A 727 4.08 -16.49 -44.27
C PHE A 727 2.80 -16.91 -44.97
N GLU A 728 1.79 -16.06 -44.91
CA GLU A 728 0.50 -16.30 -45.53
C GLU A 728 0.14 -15.16 -46.47
N VAL A 729 -0.34 -15.53 -47.65
CA VAL A 729 -0.95 -14.61 -48.61
C VAL A 729 -2.44 -14.83 -48.57
N LEU A 730 -3.18 -13.79 -48.20
CA LEU A 730 -4.63 -13.78 -48.19
C LEU A 730 -5.16 -12.86 -49.27
N ARG A 731 -6.32 -13.20 -49.82
CA ARG A 731 -7.07 -12.37 -50.73
C ARG A 731 -8.48 -12.17 -50.19
N LEU A 732 -8.99 -10.94 -50.29
CA LEU A 732 -10.39 -10.67 -50.00
C LEU A 732 -11.26 -11.29 -51.10
N ASN A 733 -12.22 -12.12 -50.72
CA ASN A 733 -13.14 -12.75 -51.65
C ASN A 733 -13.99 -11.69 -52.36
N SER A 734 -14.60 -12.07 -53.49
CA SER A 734 -15.47 -11.18 -54.27
C SER A 734 -16.71 -10.70 -53.51
N ASP A 735 -17.06 -11.36 -52.39
CA ASP A 735 -18.10 -10.91 -51.46
C ASP A 735 -17.70 -9.68 -50.63
N GLY A 736 -16.41 -9.28 -50.67
CA GLY A 736 -15.86 -8.13 -49.96
C GLY A 736 -15.80 -8.30 -48.44
N THR A 737 -16.06 -9.49 -47.90
CA THR A 737 -16.25 -9.71 -46.45
C THR A 737 -15.42 -10.86 -45.88
N THR A 738 -14.99 -11.82 -46.70
CA THR A 738 -14.23 -12.99 -46.22
C THR A 738 -12.83 -13.05 -46.81
N TRP A 739 -11.84 -13.41 -45.98
CA TRP A 739 -10.45 -13.60 -46.42
C TRP A 739 -10.19 -15.07 -46.75
N ALA A 740 -9.70 -15.34 -47.96
CA ALA A 740 -9.23 -16.66 -48.38
C ALA A 740 -7.70 -16.71 -48.36
N VAL A 741 -7.15 -17.77 -47.74
CA VAL A 741 -5.70 -18.06 -47.81
C VAL A 741 -5.38 -18.63 -49.18
N LEU A 742 -4.56 -17.92 -49.96
CA LEU A 742 -4.09 -18.37 -51.27
C LEU A 742 -2.79 -19.16 -51.17
N ILE A 743 -1.87 -18.69 -50.33
CA ILE A 743 -0.54 -19.29 -50.12
C ILE A 743 -0.28 -19.34 -48.62
N SER A 744 0.26 -20.47 -48.15
CA SER A 744 0.81 -20.61 -46.81
C SER A 744 2.15 -21.32 -46.93
N TRP A 745 3.22 -20.69 -46.42
CA TRP A 745 4.59 -21.19 -46.52
C TRP A 745 5.31 -21.05 -45.18
N VAL A 746 5.91 -22.14 -44.71
CA VAL A 746 6.71 -22.17 -43.48
C VAL A 746 8.18 -21.98 -43.85
N ASP A 747 8.84 -20.97 -43.28
CA ASP A 747 10.27 -20.71 -43.49
C ASP A 747 11.14 -21.63 -42.63
N ALA A 748 11.08 -22.94 -42.88
CA ALA A 748 11.83 -23.93 -42.09
C ALA A 748 13.35 -23.68 -42.09
N GLY A 749 13.87 -22.98 -43.10
CA GLY A 749 15.29 -22.65 -43.24
C GLY A 749 15.72 -21.35 -42.55
N ASN A 750 14.79 -20.54 -42.00
CA ASN A 750 15.05 -19.18 -41.52
C ASN A 750 15.79 -18.32 -42.58
N VAL A 751 15.34 -18.42 -43.83
CA VAL A 751 15.90 -17.68 -44.97
C VAL A 751 15.52 -16.21 -44.89
N ILE A 752 14.33 -15.90 -44.35
CA ILE A 752 13.91 -14.53 -44.06
C ILE A 752 14.46 -14.12 -42.69
N GLN A 753 15.11 -12.95 -42.67
CA GLN A 753 15.61 -12.38 -41.43
C GLN A 753 14.50 -11.65 -40.69
N HIS A 754 14.50 -11.77 -39.36
CA HIS A 754 13.50 -11.20 -38.46
C HIS A 754 14.13 -10.30 -37.39
N GLY A 755 13.31 -9.60 -36.61
CA GLY A 755 13.74 -8.76 -35.50
C GLY A 755 13.90 -7.29 -35.88
N ARG A 756 14.52 -6.52 -34.97
CA ARG A 756 14.72 -5.08 -35.16
C ARG A 756 15.48 -4.78 -36.45
N GLY A 757 14.96 -3.84 -37.23
CA GLY A 757 15.46 -3.52 -38.56
C GLY A 757 14.98 -4.42 -39.69
N ARG A 758 14.21 -5.47 -39.37
CA ARG A 758 13.45 -6.28 -40.32
C ARG A 758 11.95 -6.03 -40.26
N ARG A 759 11.52 -5.03 -39.49
CA ARG A 759 10.11 -4.74 -39.24
C ARG A 759 9.50 -3.75 -40.22
N PHE A 760 10.00 -3.71 -41.45
CA PHE A 760 9.51 -2.80 -42.47
C PHE A 760 8.66 -3.53 -43.52
N GLY A 761 7.66 -2.82 -44.00
CA GLY A 761 6.81 -3.24 -45.11
C GLY A 761 6.75 -2.17 -46.19
N GLY A 762 6.38 -2.60 -47.40
CA GLY A 762 6.32 -1.68 -48.52
C GLY A 762 5.72 -2.29 -49.77
N ILE A 763 5.92 -1.57 -50.86
CA ILE A 763 5.33 -1.83 -52.17
C ILE A 763 6.40 -1.87 -53.25
N TRP A 764 6.13 -2.56 -54.34
CA TRP A 764 7.02 -2.59 -55.48
C TRP A 764 6.26 -2.81 -56.79
N ILE A 765 6.79 -2.20 -57.86
CA ILE A 765 6.28 -2.30 -59.22
C ILE A 765 7.45 -2.59 -60.15
N ARG A 766 7.22 -3.48 -61.12
CA ARG A 766 8.19 -3.80 -62.16
C ARG A 766 7.78 -3.17 -63.49
N ARG A 767 8.77 -2.86 -64.30
CA ARG A 767 8.62 -2.57 -65.73
C ARG A 767 9.53 -3.51 -66.53
N GLN A 768 9.01 -4.04 -67.62
CA GLN A 768 9.77 -4.86 -68.56
C GLN A 768 9.14 -4.77 -69.96
N LEU A 769 9.98 -4.68 -71.00
CA LEU A 769 9.55 -4.69 -72.40
C LEU A 769 8.42 -3.68 -72.67
N PHE A 770 8.63 -2.44 -72.22
CA PHE A 770 7.69 -1.31 -72.33
C PHE A 770 6.38 -1.45 -71.55
N THR A 771 6.18 -2.55 -70.84
CA THR A 771 4.97 -2.84 -70.06
C THR A 771 5.25 -2.62 -68.58
N ASN A 772 4.29 -2.05 -67.86
CA ASN A 772 4.34 -1.88 -66.40
C ASN A 772 3.51 -2.97 -65.73
N SER A 773 3.89 -3.37 -64.52
CA SER A 773 3.01 -4.11 -63.63
C SER A 773 1.79 -3.28 -63.23
N SER A 774 0.89 -3.92 -62.49
CA SER A 774 -0.31 -3.34 -61.93
C SER A 774 -0.07 -2.08 -61.10
N ALA A 775 -1.02 -1.14 -61.18
CA ALA A 775 -1.07 -0.01 -60.25
C ALA A 775 -1.55 -0.49 -58.87
N LEU A 776 -1.05 0.16 -57.83
CA LEU A 776 -1.30 -0.18 -56.42
C LEU A 776 -2.01 0.97 -55.70
N ASP A 777 -2.87 0.64 -54.73
CA ASP A 777 -3.67 1.61 -53.97
C ASP A 777 -3.92 1.10 -52.54
N ASN A 778 -4.36 1.97 -51.61
CA ASN A 778 -4.77 1.64 -50.24
C ASN A 778 -3.76 0.77 -49.48
N PHE A 779 -2.53 1.26 -49.34
CA PHE A 779 -1.50 0.58 -48.56
C PHE A 779 -1.84 0.58 -47.08
N TYR A 780 -1.69 -0.58 -46.43
CA TYR A 780 -1.83 -0.71 -45.00
C TYR A 780 -0.76 -1.64 -44.42
N LEU A 781 -0.01 -1.18 -43.43
CA LEU A 781 1.01 -1.95 -42.70
C LEU A 781 0.61 -2.00 -41.23
N SER A 782 0.58 -3.19 -40.62
CA SER A 782 0.17 -3.33 -39.23
C SER A 782 0.88 -4.45 -38.47
N ASP A 783 1.00 -4.28 -37.15
CA ASP A 783 1.05 -5.40 -36.22
C ASP A 783 -0.35 -6.03 -36.17
N TRP A 784 -0.49 -7.26 -36.67
CA TRP A 784 -1.79 -7.92 -36.76
C TRP A 784 -2.04 -8.80 -35.53
N ALA A 785 -3.29 -8.80 -35.06
CA ALA A 785 -3.73 -9.55 -33.89
C ALA A 785 -4.24 -10.95 -34.28
#